data_AF-F3GFH6-F1
#
_entry.id   AF-F3GFH6-F1
#
_cell.length_a   1.000
_cell.length_b   1.000
_cell.length_c   1.000
_cell.angle_alpha   90.00
_cell.angle_beta   90.00
_cell.angle_gamma   90.00
#
_symmetry.space_group_name_H-M   'P 1'
#
loop_
_entity.id
_entity.type
_entity.pdbx_description
1 polymer ?
#
loop_
_entity_poly.entity_id
_entity_poly.type
_entity_poly.pdbx_seq_one_letter_code
_entity_poly.pdbx_strand_id
1 'polypeptide(L)'
;MAYFESLITELKTRSTRAIQSLLSLESKPLRDFLSEKLAATPGAKDALLADPVFEPTFGWLKSGATLQSLSGGLLSSQLVKCMQRPPAVFADEYTFPGDRQIFTHQLEAWEILGQEKPASLVVTSGTGSGKSECFLVPILNSLARDIERRGRLQGVQALFIYPLNALINSQQNRLDAWTDGFNGDLRYCLYTGALENEVKSTAKQSAGHVADRTSLRASAPPVLVTNATMLEYMLVRKEDAPILEQSKGQLRWIVLDEAHTYVGSQAAEMALLLRRVMLAFDVDPRDVRFIATSATFGSDKKTVESLQSFLADMAGIEPDQIHVVHGSRHVPDIAPLQTQHSSNKSTDELMEIENGQEISRERYHALTQHPMARQIRTAFLKPGGTRVNALADLHRSLNGDVSPADILNMLDILSGTRSGTTDDDPFFLPLRVHLFHNVLSGIKVCIDPKCAHKLQTVLDTPEWPYGMVYTAERLSCDCGCVLIGLVSCNDCNQPFLLAHRRGNLSLTAADDHSEDEFSINLDAEVELDGDETSGATSDVHMLIVNRIAGVQTERLWFNPTKKQVEGHASTLDSIEMRVFNQIQRDQCPCCAQESASGRQFRRASIGTPFMLSTVISTVLEFCPEDKIDPLNKPFRGRRMISFTDSRQGTARIAVKLQQDSERNRIRSLVYHSLLGATPSASLSEEDEQDLHDYLDEERAGTIRPRDVRRLQELKDRKASLSKGVELPWTEMVSSLTTNKDLQEGLLRYYSTLSKIAFPETSGARTLAGVMLAREFVRRPKRQNNLETMGLVEITYPALAHVVKAPLEWPTGNIVSWRAYLKILLDFYVRENSFLHLDQEWQRFIGAKISPKWLLAPTSKEKNTSRIKTWPQVNPGSKRQSRPIQLLCNAFSWDAQDNQDKINHLLQEAWIALTTTSTILRSSETGYQLHLESLHFRLSSDVFLCPITRRLLDTSFSNLSPYSAPGGQNPLRPIRPVSMPRYPQAFGGDVDASEKILNARAWLNSEPKVIGLRDEGLWSDLHDRIIEGASYFRTAEHSAQQPKAKLKSYETQFRSGHINLLSCSTTMEMGIDISG
;
A
#
# COMPACT_ATOMS: atom_id res chain seq x y z
N MET A 1 -17.65 2.68 18.83
CA MET A 1 -16.71 1.62 18.39
C MET A 1 -15.30 1.95 18.94
N ALA A 2 -14.47 0.97 19.32
CA ALA A 2 -13.07 1.20 19.70
C ALA A 2 -12.24 1.44 18.43
N TYR A 3 -12.10 2.71 18.01
CA TYR A 3 -11.50 3.09 16.74
C TYR A 3 -9.99 3.13 16.82
N PHE A 4 -9.39 3.93 17.72
CA PHE A 4 -7.94 4.07 17.79
C PHE A 4 -7.25 2.77 18.19
N GLU A 5 -7.82 2.06 19.18
CA GLU A 5 -7.30 0.78 19.67
C GLU A 5 -7.32 -0.31 18.60
N SER A 6 -8.43 -0.46 17.88
CA SER A 6 -8.53 -1.40 16.74
C SER A 6 -7.58 -1.04 15.61
N LEU A 7 -7.49 0.25 15.23
CA LEU A 7 -6.59 0.70 14.15
C LEU A 7 -5.13 0.38 14.45
N ILE A 8 -4.66 0.74 15.65
CA ILE A 8 -3.25 0.53 16.06
C ILE A 8 -2.95 -0.97 16.16
N THR A 9 -3.87 -1.74 16.74
CA THR A 9 -3.72 -3.20 16.90
C THR A 9 -3.68 -3.91 15.55
N GLU A 10 -4.59 -3.56 14.63
CA GLU A 10 -4.66 -4.18 13.31
C GLU A 10 -3.46 -3.79 12.43
N LEU A 11 -3.06 -2.52 12.48
CA LEU A 11 -1.88 -2.03 11.76
C LEU A 11 -0.62 -2.77 12.20
N LYS A 12 -0.41 -2.94 13.51
CA LYS A 12 0.69 -3.73 14.08
C LYS A 12 0.62 -5.18 13.61
N THR A 13 -0.52 -5.81 13.82
CA THR A 13 -0.72 -7.26 13.58
C THR A 13 -0.53 -7.62 12.11
N ARG A 14 -1.19 -6.91 11.20
CA ARG A 14 -1.06 -7.15 9.75
C ARG A 14 0.36 -6.89 9.26
N SER A 15 1.01 -5.84 9.76
CA SER A 15 2.38 -5.52 9.34
C SER A 15 3.38 -6.60 9.77
N THR A 16 3.30 -7.07 11.02
CA THR A 16 4.13 -8.18 11.51
C THR A 16 3.93 -9.45 10.69
N ARG A 17 2.67 -9.83 10.44
CA ARG A 17 2.31 -11.02 9.65
C ARG A 17 2.79 -10.90 8.19
N ALA A 18 2.65 -9.72 7.58
CA ALA A 18 3.10 -9.46 6.22
C ALA A 18 4.63 -9.55 6.10
N ILE A 19 5.38 -8.99 7.06
CA ILE A 19 6.85 -9.08 7.09
C ILE A 19 7.29 -10.54 7.21
N GLN A 20 6.72 -11.31 8.13
CA GLN A 20 7.05 -12.72 8.30
C GLN A 20 6.77 -13.53 7.03
N SER A 21 5.63 -13.28 6.39
CA SER A 21 5.27 -13.93 5.14
C SER A 21 6.25 -13.62 4.02
N LEU A 22 6.62 -12.34 3.84
CA LEU A 22 7.53 -11.95 2.76
C LEU A 22 8.94 -12.52 2.97
N LEU A 23 9.46 -12.49 4.21
CA LEU A 23 10.77 -13.07 4.51
C LEU A 23 10.78 -14.60 4.31
N SER A 24 9.69 -15.29 4.70
CA SER A 24 9.51 -16.74 4.54
C SER A 24 10.68 -17.56 5.11
N LEU A 25 11.26 -17.11 6.23
CA LEU A 25 12.49 -17.68 6.80
C LEU A 25 12.30 -19.12 7.27
N GLU A 26 13.25 -20.00 6.95
CA GLU A 26 13.18 -21.43 7.32
C GLU A 26 13.37 -21.66 8.83
N SER A 27 14.23 -20.88 9.49
CA SER A 27 14.59 -21.05 10.90
C SER A 27 13.45 -20.64 11.83
N LYS A 28 12.93 -21.58 12.63
CA LYS A 28 11.89 -21.30 13.64
C LYS A 28 12.34 -20.32 14.73
N PRO A 29 13.52 -20.50 15.39
CA PRO A 29 13.99 -19.55 16.39
C PRO A 29 14.05 -18.10 15.89
N LEU A 30 14.49 -17.91 14.64
CA LEU A 30 14.54 -16.59 14.02
C LEU A 30 13.13 -16.02 13.75
N ARG A 31 12.19 -16.84 13.27
CA ARG A 31 10.79 -16.40 13.07
C ARG A 31 10.16 -15.99 14.39
N ASP A 32 10.33 -16.79 15.43
CA ASP A 32 9.77 -16.53 16.77
C ASP A 32 10.36 -15.22 17.34
N PHE A 33 11.68 -15.04 17.23
CA PHE A 33 12.36 -13.81 17.64
C PHE A 33 11.81 -12.56 16.93
N LEU A 34 11.68 -12.62 15.60
CA LEU A 34 11.14 -11.52 14.81
C LEU A 34 9.66 -11.26 15.14
N SER A 35 8.88 -12.31 15.42
CA SER A 35 7.49 -12.19 15.87
C SER A 35 7.40 -11.36 17.15
N GLU A 36 8.20 -11.73 18.15
CA GLU A 36 8.23 -11.05 19.45
C GLU A 36 8.66 -9.58 19.32
N LYS A 37 9.72 -9.30 18.54
CA LYS A 37 10.24 -7.94 18.36
C LYS A 37 9.30 -7.05 17.54
N LEU A 38 8.78 -7.55 16.42
CA LEU A 38 7.92 -6.76 15.54
C LEU A 38 6.51 -6.57 16.12
N ALA A 39 6.02 -7.52 16.93
CA ALA A 39 4.73 -7.41 17.63
C ALA A 39 4.78 -6.65 18.96
N ALA A 40 5.96 -6.12 19.33
CA ALA A 40 6.15 -5.33 20.54
C ALA A 40 5.17 -4.15 20.63
N THR A 41 4.87 -3.72 21.85
CA THR A 41 3.99 -2.58 22.11
C THR A 41 4.51 -1.33 21.38
N PRO A 42 3.63 -0.55 20.71
CA PRO A 42 4.03 0.70 20.07
C PRO A 42 4.84 1.58 21.02
N GLY A 43 5.96 2.15 20.53
CA GLY A 43 6.88 2.97 21.32
C GLY A 43 7.95 2.19 22.09
N ALA A 44 7.85 0.87 22.18
CA ALA A 44 8.95 0.05 22.70
C ALA A 44 10.16 0.09 21.76
N LYS A 45 11.35 -0.17 22.32
CA LYS A 45 12.58 -0.23 21.53
C LYS A 45 12.46 -1.30 20.44
N ASP A 46 12.83 -0.95 19.21
CA ASP A 46 12.77 -1.79 18.01
C ASP A 46 11.34 -2.21 17.57
N ALA A 47 10.29 -1.63 18.16
CA ALA A 47 8.92 -1.84 17.72
C ALA A 47 8.69 -1.26 16.32
N LEU A 48 7.77 -1.88 15.58
CA LEU A 48 7.43 -1.45 14.23
C LEU A 48 6.68 -0.11 14.22
N LEU A 49 5.87 0.13 15.24
CA LEU A 49 5.17 1.38 15.46
C LEU A 49 5.85 2.17 16.59
N ALA A 50 6.07 3.47 16.36
CA ALA A 50 6.42 4.39 17.44
C ALA A 50 5.21 4.60 18.37
N ASP A 51 5.44 5.27 19.50
CA ASP A 51 4.36 5.63 20.43
C ASP A 51 3.36 6.55 19.69
N PRO A 52 2.06 6.23 19.65
CA PRO A 52 1.06 7.07 18.99
C PRO A 52 1.04 8.48 19.57
N VAL A 53 1.07 9.49 18.71
CA VAL A 53 1.04 10.91 19.13
C VAL A 53 -0.30 11.53 18.76
N PHE A 54 -0.95 12.16 19.73
CA PHE A 54 -2.24 12.81 19.56
C PHE A 54 -2.09 14.33 19.55
N GLU A 55 -2.78 14.98 18.63
CA GLU A 55 -2.82 16.43 18.45
C GLU A 55 -4.28 16.93 18.54
N PRO A 56 -4.59 17.87 19.45
CA PRO A 56 -5.92 18.46 19.55
C PRO A 56 -6.19 19.45 18.40
N THR A 57 -7.37 19.34 17.78
CA THR A 57 -7.75 20.08 16.57
C THR A 57 -8.96 20.99 16.77
N PHE A 58 -9.03 21.65 17.94
CA PHE A 58 -10.10 22.61 18.25
C PHE A 58 -10.28 23.68 17.14
N GLY A 59 -11.50 24.18 16.99
CA GLY A 59 -11.82 25.25 16.05
C GLY A 59 -11.03 26.55 16.34
N TRP A 60 -11.11 27.52 15.44
CA TRP A 60 -10.48 28.83 15.62
C TRP A 60 -11.42 29.82 16.32
N LEU A 61 -10.85 30.76 17.07
CA LEU A 61 -11.60 31.79 17.79
C LEU A 61 -12.32 32.72 16.81
N LYS A 62 -13.65 32.72 16.90
CA LYS A 62 -14.53 33.60 16.13
C LYS A 62 -14.61 34.96 16.82
N SER A 63 -14.59 36.03 16.04
CA SER A 63 -14.93 37.38 16.47
C SER A 63 -16.45 37.52 16.60
N GLY A 64 -16.89 38.57 17.31
CA GLY A 64 -18.31 38.93 17.35
C GLY A 64 -18.83 39.56 16.05
N ALA A 65 -17.96 39.89 15.11
CA ALA A 65 -18.33 40.51 13.84
C ALA A 65 -18.73 39.45 12.80
N THR A 66 -19.76 39.77 12.01
CA THR A 66 -20.18 38.98 10.85
C THR A 66 -19.74 39.65 9.55
N LEU A 67 -19.69 38.90 8.44
CA LEU A 67 -19.39 39.50 7.15
C LEU A 67 -20.35 40.65 6.82
N GLN A 68 -21.64 40.47 7.11
CA GLN A 68 -22.67 41.48 6.87
C GLN A 68 -22.48 42.72 7.74
N SER A 69 -22.06 42.58 9.01
CA SER A 69 -21.84 43.73 9.89
C SER A 69 -20.66 44.60 9.44
N LEU A 70 -19.73 44.05 8.67
CA LEU A 70 -18.55 44.75 8.15
C LEU A 70 -18.79 45.43 6.79
N SER A 71 -19.93 45.15 6.14
CA SER A 71 -20.32 45.71 4.85
C SER A 71 -20.59 47.22 4.94
N GLY A 72 -20.03 47.99 4.00
CA GLY A 72 -20.15 49.45 3.95
C GLY A 72 -19.27 50.21 4.96
N GLY A 73 -18.67 49.50 5.93
CA GLY A 73 -17.72 50.05 6.91
C GLY A 73 -16.29 49.65 6.57
N LEU A 74 -15.80 48.57 7.17
CA LEU A 74 -14.46 48.03 6.91
C LEU A 74 -14.33 47.49 5.47
N LEU A 75 -15.39 46.86 4.95
CA LEU A 75 -15.42 46.24 3.62
C LEU A 75 -16.39 46.98 2.66
N SER A 76 -16.04 47.07 1.38
CA SER A 76 -16.94 47.56 0.33
C SER A 76 -18.17 46.66 0.24
N SER A 77 -19.34 47.28 0.13
CA SER A 77 -20.60 46.56 -0.07
C SER A 77 -20.63 45.76 -1.37
N GLN A 78 -19.88 46.16 -2.39
CA GLN A 78 -19.79 45.42 -3.65
C GLN A 78 -19.01 44.11 -3.48
N LEU A 79 -17.87 44.15 -2.80
CA LEU A 79 -17.09 42.94 -2.52
C LEU A 79 -17.88 41.95 -1.66
N VAL A 80 -18.54 42.42 -0.60
CA VAL A 80 -19.36 41.57 0.28
C VAL A 80 -20.47 40.87 -0.51
N LYS A 81 -21.14 41.57 -1.43
CA LYS A 81 -22.16 40.95 -2.31
C LYS A 81 -21.57 39.83 -3.19
N CYS A 82 -20.38 40.04 -3.76
CA CYS A 82 -19.72 39.03 -4.59
C CYS A 82 -19.35 37.78 -3.77
N MET A 83 -18.85 37.96 -2.54
CA MET A 83 -18.51 36.86 -1.64
C MET A 83 -19.74 36.09 -1.15
N GLN A 84 -20.87 36.78 -0.91
CA GLN A 84 -22.12 36.16 -0.48
C GLN A 84 -22.85 35.41 -1.60
N ARG A 85 -22.68 35.84 -2.85
CA ARG A 85 -23.42 35.32 -4.00
C ARG A 85 -22.47 35.10 -5.19
N PRO A 86 -21.48 34.20 -5.07
CA PRO A 86 -20.65 33.85 -6.20
C PRO A 86 -21.47 33.14 -7.29
N PRO A 87 -20.96 33.02 -8.52
CA PRO A 87 -21.63 32.26 -9.59
C PRO A 87 -21.99 30.84 -9.14
N ALA A 88 -23.10 30.29 -9.63
CA ALA A 88 -23.65 29.00 -9.19
C ALA A 88 -22.64 27.83 -9.26
N VAL A 89 -21.70 27.87 -10.22
CA VAL A 89 -20.63 26.86 -10.39
C VAL A 89 -19.65 26.84 -9.20
N PHE A 90 -19.53 27.95 -8.46
CA PHE A 90 -18.62 28.14 -7.35
C PHE A 90 -19.34 28.26 -5.99
N ALA A 91 -20.68 28.22 -5.99
CA ALA A 91 -21.48 28.51 -4.80
C ALA A 91 -21.27 27.48 -3.67
N ASP A 92 -21.11 26.21 -4.00
CA ASP A 92 -20.95 25.15 -2.99
C ASP A 92 -19.66 25.31 -2.17
N GLU A 93 -18.56 25.76 -2.80
CA GLU A 93 -17.23 25.83 -2.16
C GLU A 93 -16.86 27.25 -1.68
N TYR A 94 -17.27 28.30 -2.39
CA TYR A 94 -16.75 29.66 -2.19
C TYR A 94 -17.79 30.69 -1.71
N THR A 95 -19.00 30.25 -1.38
CA THR A 95 -19.98 31.12 -0.72
C THR A 95 -19.48 31.51 0.67
N PHE A 96 -19.47 32.81 0.94
CA PHE A 96 -19.19 33.36 2.27
C PHE A 96 -20.47 33.98 2.83
N PRO A 97 -21.25 33.26 3.66
CA PRO A 97 -22.54 33.72 4.15
C PRO A 97 -22.43 35.04 4.94
N GLY A 98 -23.46 35.88 4.86
CA GLY A 98 -23.46 37.19 5.53
C GLY A 98 -23.46 37.09 7.06
N ASP A 99 -24.07 36.06 7.61
CA ASP A 99 -24.14 35.74 9.04
C ASP A 99 -22.91 34.98 9.57
N ARG A 100 -21.99 34.57 8.69
CA ARG A 100 -20.73 33.92 9.09
C ARG A 100 -19.91 34.85 9.97
N GLN A 101 -19.62 34.40 11.18
CA GLN A 101 -18.70 35.06 12.10
C GLN A 101 -17.26 34.96 11.57
N ILE A 102 -16.55 36.09 11.58
CA ILE A 102 -15.17 36.21 11.09
C ILE A 102 -14.21 35.76 12.18
N PHE A 103 -13.10 35.08 11.86
CA PHE A 103 -12.11 34.74 12.90
C PHE A 103 -11.38 35.98 13.43
N THR A 104 -10.94 35.96 14.69
CA THR A 104 -10.27 37.12 15.31
C THR A 104 -9.02 37.56 14.54
N HIS A 105 -8.21 36.60 14.09
CA HIS A 105 -7.01 36.86 13.29
C HIS A 105 -7.32 37.36 11.87
N GLN A 106 -8.49 37.03 11.32
CA GLN A 106 -8.93 37.59 10.04
C GLN A 106 -9.34 39.05 10.22
N LEU A 107 -10.15 39.34 11.23
CA LEU A 107 -10.59 40.71 11.52
C LEU A 107 -9.40 41.63 11.82
N GLU A 108 -8.47 41.20 12.67
CA GLU A 108 -7.25 41.94 13.01
C GLU A 108 -6.39 42.21 11.76
N ALA A 109 -6.21 41.21 10.89
CA ALA A 109 -5.51 41.38 9.62
C ALA A 109 -6.19 42.41 8.70
N TRP A 110 -7.53 42.39 8.62
CA TRP A 110 -8.30 43.31 7.79
C TRP A 110 -8.23 44.75 8.32
N GLU A 111 -8.22 44.93 9.64
CA GLU A 111 -8.07 46.24 10.28
C GLU A 111 -6.67 46.82 10.08
N ILE A 112 -5.62 46.02 10.27
CA ILE A 112 -4.22 46.45 10.06
C ILE A 112 -3.98 46.82 8.59
N LEU A 113 -4.33 45.92 7.66
CA LEU A 113 -4.09 46.14 6.23
C LEU A 113 -4.99 47.23 5.64
N GLY A 114 -6.13 47.52 6.28
CA GLY A 114 -7.06 48.57 5.91
C GLY A 114 -6.64 49.99 6.29
N GLN A 115 -5.56 50.16 7.06
CA GLN A 115 -5.06 51.48 7.48
C GLN A 115 -4.50 52.29 6.29
N GLU A 116 -4.58 53.62 6.38
CA GLU A 116 -4.03 54.52 5.36
C GLU A 116 -2.50 54.40 5.26
N LYS A 117 -1.81 54.42 6.41
CA LYS A 117 -0.37 54.17 6.49
C LYS A 117 -0.10 52.70 6.11
N PRO A 118 0.83 52.42 5.17
CA PRO A 118 1.22 51.05 4.84
C PRO A 118 1.71 50.31 6.08
N ALA A 119 1.09 49.15 6.35
CA ALA A 119 1.49 48.21 7.39
C ALA A 119 1.63 46.83 6.75
N SER A 120 2.71 46.15 7.10
CA SER A 120 3.06 44.80 6.64
C SER A 120 2.63 43.77 7.68
N LEU A 121 2.39 42.54 7.25
CA LEU A 121 1.73 41.52 8.07
C LEU A 121 2.40 40.16 7.94
N VAL A 122 2.65 39.50 9.07
CA VAL A 122 2.95 38.06 9.13
C VAL A 122 1.75 37.35 9.75
N VAL A 123 1.14 36.43 9.02
CA VAL A 123 0.02 35.60 9.51
C VAL A 123 0.55 34.22 9.90
N THR A 124 0.42 33.89 11.17
CA THR A 124 0.82 32.58 11.73
C THR A 124 -0.39 31.87 12.32
N SER A 125 -0.82 30.83 11.61
CA SER A 125 -1.95 29.98 12.01
C SER A 125 -1.86 28.62 11.33
N GLY A 126 -2.65 27.66 11.83
CA GLY A 126 -2.68 26.30 11.31
C GLY A 126 -3.47 26.19 10.00
N THR A 127 -3.43 25.02 9.37
CA THR A 127 -4.22 24.72 8.17
C THR A 127 -5.73 24.83 8.45
N GLY A 128 -6.51 25.23 7.44
CA GLY A 128 -7.96 25.42 7.56
C GLY A 128 -8.39 26.62 8.42
N SER A 129 -7.48 27.49 8.87
CA SER A 129 -7.82 28.69 9.64
C SER A 129 -8.32 29.87 8.81
N GLY A 130 -8.41 29.70 7.49
CA GLY A 130 -8.65 30.79 6.56
C GLY A 130 -7.51 31.82 6.49
N LYS A 131 -6.26 31.35 6.36
CA LYS A 131 -5.06 32.19 6.16
C LYS A 131 -5.17 33.05 4.90
N SER A 132 -5.71 32.49 3.83
CA SER A 132 -5.84 33.17 2.55
C SER A 132 -6.74 34.41 2.65
N GLU A 133 -7.82 34.31 3.42
CA GLU A 133 -8.77 35.39 3.64
C GLU A 133 -8.14 36.57 4.40
N CYS A 134 -7.09 36.36 5.22
CA CYS A 134 -6.39 37.43 5.92
C CYS A 134 -5.76 38.45 4.97
N PHE A 135 -5.28 38.02 3.79
CA PHE A 135 -4.67 38.91 2.80
C PHE A 135 -5.56 39.17 1.59
N LEU A 136 -6.31 38.16 1.13
CA LEU A 136 -7.07 38.27 -0.11
C LEU A 136 -8.23 39.27 0.03
N VAL A 137 -8.97 39.21 1.16
CA VAL A 137 -10.10 40.11 1.42
C VAL A 137 -9.67 41.59 1.47
N PRO A 138 -8.64 42.00 2.24
CA PRO A 138 -8.24 43.41 2.27
C PRO A 138 -7.67 43.91 0.94
N ILE A 139 -6.94 43.07 0.19
CA ILE A 139 -6.46 43.41 -1.15
C ILE A 139 -7.65 43.64 -2.10
N LEU A 140 -8.59 42.69 -2.18
CA LEU A 140 -9.78 42.84 -3.04
C LEU A 140 -10.64 44.02 -2.58
N ASN A 141 -10.74 44.29 -1.28
CA ASN A 141 -11.48 45.43 -0.74
C ASN A 141 -10.87 46.77 -1.18
N SER A 142 -9.53 46.89 -1.10
CA SER A 142 -8.82 48.07 -1.57
C SER A 142 -9.03 48.30 -3.07
N LEU A 143 -8.92 47.24 -3.89
CA LEU A 143 -9.14 47.33 -5.33
C LEU A 143 -10.61 47.63 -5.68
N ALA A 144 -11.56 47.04 -4.97
CA ALA A 144 -12.99 47.32 -5.16
C ALA A 144 -13.31 48.80 -4.91
N ARG A 145 -12.76 49.39 -3.85
CA ARG A 145 -12.92 50.83 -3.55
C ARG A 145 -12.26 51.72 -4.62
N ASP A 146 -11.14 51.29 -5.19
CA ASP A 146 -10.51 52.03 -6.28
C ASP A 146 -11.35 51.96 -7.56
N ILE A 147 -11.99 50.83 -7.84
CA ILE A 147 -12.93 50.68 -8.96
C ILE A 147 -14.13 51.60 -8.79
N GLU A 148 -14.71 51.67 -7.59
CA GLU A 148 -15.82 52.60 -7.29
C GLU A 148 -15.44 54.07 -7.55
N ARG A 149 -14.15 54.43 -7.41
CA ARG A 149 -13.65 55.80 -7.59
C ARG A 149 -13.18 56.12 -9.00
N ARG A 150 -12.55 55.16 -9.67
CA ARG A 150 -11.77 55.38 -10.91
C ARG A 150 -12.23 54.53 -12.10
N GLY A 151 -13.13 53.57 -11.88
CA GLY A 151 -13.52 52.57 -12.87
C GLY A 151 -12.48 51.47 -13.04
N ARG A 152 -12.42 50.87 -14.23
CA ARG A 152 -11.54 49.73 -14.54
C ARG A 152 -10.07 50.01 -14.24
N LEU A 153 -9.43 49.10 -13.51
CA LEU A 153 -8.01 49.20 -13.13
C LEU A 153 -7.08 48.60 -14.21
N GLN A 154 -5.92 49.23 -14.40
CA GLN A 154 -4.84 48.78 -15.29
C GLN A 154 -3.48 48.95 -14.60
N GLY A 155 -2.58 48.01 -14.83
CA GLY A 155 -1.29 47.92 -14.15
C GLY A 155 -1.38 47.03 -12.91
N VAL A 156 -0.34 46.25 -12.64
CA VAL A 156 -0.26 45.33 -11.50
C VAL A 156 -0.08 46.13 -10.21
N GLN A 157 -1.03 45.95 -9.29
CA GLN A 157 -1.07 46.61 -7.99
C GLN A 157 -0.85 45.64 -6.83
N ALA A 158 -1.16 44.36 -7.04
CA ALA A 158 -0.95 43.29 -6.08
C ALA A 158 -0.27 42.09 -6.73
N LEU A 159 0.83 41.64 -6.14
CA LEU A 159 1.64 40.52 -6.59
C LEU A 159 1.58 39.38 -5.57
N PHE A 160 1.12 38.22 -6.00
CA PHE A 160 1.03 37.02 -5.17
C PHE A 160 2.10 36.04 -5.63
N ILE A 161 3.03 35.72 -4.74
CA ILE A 161 4.18 34.86 -5.02
C ILE A 161 3.99 33.56 -4.26
N TYR A 162 3.77 32.49 -5.02
CA TYR A 162 3.60 31.14 -4.48
C TYR A 162 4.82 30.27 -4.78
N PRO A 163 5.20 29.37 -3.86
CA PRO A 163 6.33 28.46 -4.09
C PRO A 163 5.99 27.38 -5.14
N LEU A 164 4.70 27.03 -5.31
CA LEU A 164 4.25 25.95 -6.19
C LEU A 164 3.08 26.37 -7.09
N ASN A 165 3.11 25.96 -8.37
CA ASN A 165 2.01 26.19 -9.33
C ASN A 165 0.68 25.56 -8.90
N ALA A 166 0.74 24.49 -8.08
CA ALA A 166 -0.44 23.80 -7.60
C ALA A 166 -1.28 24.71 -6.68
N LEU A 167 -0.62 25.50 -5.81
CA LEU A 167 -1.26 26.54 -5.00
C LEU A 167 -1.82 27.69 -5.86
N ILE A 168 -1.11 28.06 -6.93
CA ILE A 168 -1.59 29.12 -7.85
C ILE A 168 -2.92 28.70 -8.48
N ASN A 169 -3.04 27.45 -8.94
CA ASN A 169 -4.27 26.94 -9.54
C ASN A 169 -5.43 26.86 -8.54
N SER A 170 -5.17 26.54 -7.26
CA SER A 170 -6.23 26.50 -6.23
C SER A 170 -6.81 27.88 -5.93
N GLN A 171 -6.04 28.96 -6.12
CA GLN A 171 -6.57 30.32 -5.99
C GLN A 171 -7.45 30.77 -7.17
N GLN A 172 -7.38 30.10 -8.33
CA GLN A 172 -8.13 30.52 -9.51
C GLN A 172 -9.63 30.53 -9.25
N ASN A 173 -10.18 29.42 -8.77
CA ASN A 173 -11.62 29.30 -8.54
C ASN A 173 -12.12 30.31 -7.51
N ARG A 174 -11.31 30.60 -6.48
CA ARG A 174 -11.63 31.61 -5.47
C ARG A 174 -11.63 33.01 -6.05
N LEU A 175 -10.63 33.35 -6.86
CA LEU A 175 -10.58 34.63 -7.57
C LEU A 175 -11.73 34.75 -8.58
N ASP A 176 -12.03 33.70 -9.34
CA ASP A 176 -13.20 33.64 -10.22
C ASP A 176 -14.49 33.91 -9.44
N ALA A 177 -14.68 33.22 -8.30
CA ALA A 177 -15.87 33.35 -7.47
C ALA A 177 -16.08 34.77 -6.92
N TRP A 178 -15.02 35.42 -6.44
CA TRP A 178 -15.13 36.71 -5.74
C TRP A 178 -14.91 37.94 -6.64
N THR A 179 -14.45 37.76 -7.88
CA THR A 179 -14.23 38.86 -8.83
C THR A 179 -15.26 38.93 -9.97
N ASP A 180 -16.01 37.85 -10.25
CA ASP A 180 -16.96 37.81 -11.38
C ASP A 180 -18.01 38.93 -11.33
N GLY A 181 -18.52 39.26 -10.13
CA GLY A 181 -19.50 40.33 -9.92
C GLY A 181 -19.01 41.76 -10.20
N PHE A 182 -17.72 41.95 -10.55
CA PHE A 182 -17.16 43.22 -11.02
C PHE A 182 -17.16 43.34 -12.55
N ASN A 183 -17.72 42.38 -13.30
CA ASN A 183 -17.92 42.43 -14.75
C ASN A 183 -16.66 42.80 -15.57
N GLY A 184 -15.48 42.37 -15.11
CA GLY A 184 -14.20 42.63 -15.78
C GLY A 184 -13.49 43.94 -15.39
N ASP A 185 -14.04 44.73 -14.47
CA ASP A 185 -13.35 45.91 -13.92
C ASP A 185 -12.23 45.52 -12.95
N LEU A 186 -12.46 44.46 -12.17
CA LEU A 186 -11.46 43.79 -11.34
C LEU A 186 -10.92 42.59 -12.10
N ARG A 187 -9.64 42.64 -12.50
CA ARG A 187 -9.01 41.59 -13.29
C ARG A 187 -7.84 40.94 -12.56
N TYR A 188 -7.57 39.69 -12.90
CA TYR A 188 -6.41 38.97 -12.41
C TYR A 188 -5.78 38.08 -13.50
N CYS A 189 -4.51 37.69 -13.32
CA CYS A 189 -3.83 36.74 -14.20
C CYS A 189 -2.97 35.76 -13.40
N LEU A 190 -2.99 34.48 -13.78
CA LEU A 190 -2.07 33.46 -13.28
C LEU A 190 -0.84 33.36 -14.20
N TYR A 191 0.18 34.16 -13.92
CA TYR A 191 1.40 34.21 -14.71
C TYR A 191 2.34 33.05 -14.34
N THR A 192 2.10 31.90 -14.98
CA THR A 192 2.91 30.68 -14.81
C THR A 192 3.56 30.24 -16.13
N GLY A 193 4.47 29.26 -16.05
CA GLY A 193 5.03 28.63 -17.25
C GLY A 193 3.96 27.98 -18.16
N ALA A 194 2.80 27.63 -17.59
CA ALA A 194 1.67 27.02 -18.31
C ALA A 194 0.73 28.03 -18.99
N LEU A 195 0.92 29.34 -18.77
CA LEU A 195 0.12 30.37 -19.44
C LEU A 195 0.41 30.35 -20.94
N GLU A 196 -0.61 30.11 -21.75
CA GLU A 196 -0.47 30.05 -23.21
C GLU A 196 -0.24 31.45 -23.81
N ASN A 197 0.32 31.51 -25.02
CA ASN A 197 0.53 32.79 -25.70
C ASN A 197 -0.80 33.39 -26.20
N GLU A 198 -1.70 32.55 -26.70
CA GLU A 198 -3.05 32.90 -27.16
C GLU A 198 -4.00 31.73 -26.88
N VAL A 199 -5.15 31.99 -26.26
CA VAL A 199 -6.18 30.98 -26.00
C VAL A 199 -7.11 30.85 -27.21
N LYS A 200 -7.34 29.63 -27.69
CA LYS A 200 -8.35 29.34 -28.73
C LYS A 200 -9.75 29.49 -28.11
N SER A 201 -10.63 30.26 -28.76
CA SER A 201 -11.87 30.91 -28.27
C SER A 201 -13.00 30.03 -27.68
N THR A 202 -12.75 28.80 -27.23
CA THR A 202 -13.78 27.83 -26.83
C THR A 202 -13.96 27.63 -25.32
N ALA A 203 -13.14 28.25 -24.46
CA ALA A 203 -13.28 28.11 -23.01
C ALA A 203 -14.07 29.30 -22.42
N LYS A 204 -15.25 29.04 -21.85
CA LYS A 204 -16.01 30.04 -21.09
C LYS A 204 -15.25 30.34 -19.79
N GLN A 205 -14.66 31.53 -19.68
CA GLN A 205 -13.85 31.97 -18.53
C GLN A 205 -14.57 33.12 -17.80
N SER A 206 -14.24 33.33 -16.52
CA SER A 206 -14.72 34.49 -15.75
C SER A 206 -14.35 35.79 -16.46
N ALA A 207 -15.23 36.79 -16.40
CA ALA A 207 -14.98 38.10 -17.02
C ALA A 207 -13.73 38.81 -16.49
N GLY A 208 -13.30 38.49 -15.27
CA GLY A 208 -12.10 39.05 -14.63
C GLY A 208 -10.79 38.34 -14.98
N HIS A 209 -10.83 37.14 -15.57
CA HIS A 209 -9.63 36.33 -15.78
C HIS A 209 -8.92 36.67 -17.10
N VAL A 210 -7.65 37.09 -17.01
CA VAL A 210 -6.76 37.26 -18.17
C VAL A 210 -6.02 35.95 -18.43
N ALA A 211 -6.35 35.28 -19.53
CA ALA A 211 -6.01 33.87 -19.72
C ALA A 211 -4.84 33.58 -20.67
N ASP A 212 -4.24 34.61 -21.29
CA ASP A 212 -3.09 34.45 -22.17
C ASP A 212 -2.06 35.58 -22.03
N ARG A 213 -0.84 35.30 -22.49
CA ARG A 213 0.27 36.26 -22.42
C ARG A 213 0.03 37.49 -23.29
N THR A 214 -0.64 37.35 -24.43
CA THR A 214 -0.91 38.46 -25.35
C THR A 214 -1.80 39.51 -24.68
N SER A 215 -2.90 39.07 -24.07
CA SER A 215 -3.85 39.88 -23.31
C SER A 215 -3.20 40.47 -22.06
N LEU A 216 -2.38 39.69 -21.34
CA LEU A 216 -1.62 40.16 -20.18
C LEU A 216 -0.67 41.31 -20.54
N ARG A 217 0.09 41.17 -21.63
CA ARG A 217 1.04 42.19 -22.11
C ARG A 217 0.31 43.42 -22.66
N ALA A 218 -0.83 43.24 -23.32
CA ALA A 218 -1.62 44.34 -23.88
C ALA A 218 -2.30 45.18 -22.79
N SER A 219 -2.81 44.55 -21.73
CA SER A 219 -3.48 45.24 -20.62
C SER A 219 -3.26 44.52 -19.31
N ALA A 220 -2.21 44.90 -18.58
CA ALA A 220 -1.84 44.27 -17.32
C ALA A 220 -2.98 44.41 -16.27
N PRO A 221 -3.40 43.32 -15.60
CA PRO A 221 -4.45 43.35 -14.57
C PRO A 221 -3.90 43.84 -13.21
N PRO A 222 -4.76 44.34 -12.31
CA PRO A 222 -4.35 44.78 -10.97
C PRO A 222 -3.84 43.65 -10.07
N VAL A 223 -4.25 42.40 -10.29
CA VAL A 223 -3.79 41.24 -9.52
C VAL A 223 -2.98 40.30 -10.41
N LEU A 224 -1.73 40.03 -10.01
CA LEU A 224 -0.86 39.06 -10.69
C LEU A 224 -0.45 37.95 -9.71
N VAL A 225 -0.74 36.70 -10.07
CA VAL A 225 -0.35 35.53 -9.29
C VAL A 225 0.74 34.78 -10.04
N THR A 226 1.89 34.56 -9.42
CA THR A 226 3.09 34.01 -10.06
C THR A 226 3.93 33.18 -9.09
N ASN A 227 4.99 32.56 -9.59
CA ASN A 227 6.09 32.00 -8.80
C ASN A 227 7.37 32.84 -8.98
N ALA A 228 8.40 32.57 -8.16
CA ALA A 228 9.67 33.29 -8.19
C ALA A 228 10.34 33.26 -9.57
N THR A 229 10.37 32.09 -10.21
CA THR A 229 11.00 31.90 -11.53
C THR A 229 10.32 32.71 -12.63
N MET A 230 8.99 32.70 -12.68
CA MET A 230 8.25 33.48 -13.67
C MET A 230 8.37 34.97 -13.39
N LEU A 231 8.43 35.37 -12.13
CA LEU A 231 8.70 36.76 -11.75
C LEU A 231 10.08 37.22 -12.24
N GLU A 232 11.12 36.39 -12.10
CA GLU A 232 12.43 36.68 -12.68
C GLU A 232 12.40 36.81 -14.20
N TYR A 233 11.69 35.90 -14.89
CA TYR A 233 11.52 35.99 -16.33
C TYR A 233 10.84 37.29 -16.76
N MET A 234 9.81 37.74 -16.05
CA MET A 234 9.13 39.01 -16.33
C MET A 234 10.08 40.20 -16.26
N LEU A 235 11.03 40.19 -15.32
CA LEU A 235 12.02 41.28 -15.16
C LEU A 235 13.09 41.31 -16.25
N VAL A 236 13.32 40.19 -16.96
CA VAL A 236 14.42 40.04 -17.92
C VAL A 236 13.94 39.97 -19.37
N ARG A 237 12.73 39.44 -19.61
CA ARG A 237 12.19 39.26 -20.96
C ARG A 237 11.70 40.57 -21.53
N LYS A 238 12.27 40.97 -22.68
CA LYS A 238 11.82 42.15 -23.44
C LYS A 238 10.34 42.12 -23.79
N GLU A 239 9.79 40.95 -24.10
CA GLU A 239 8.36 40.79 -24.42
C GLU A 239 7.43 41.10 -23.24
N ASP A 240 7.90 40.97 -22.01
CA ASP A 240 7.10 41.20 -20.79
C ASP A 240 7.27 42.64 -20.26
N ALA A 241 8.16 43.44 -20.85
CA ALA A 241 8.37 44.85 -20.49
C ALA A 241 7.08 45.70 -20.44
N PRO A 242 6.09 45.54 -21.36
CA PRO A 242 4.84 46.28 -21.28
C PRO A 242 4.08 46.10 -19.97
N ILE A 243 4.24 44.94 -19.30
CA ILE A 243 3.61 44.68 -18.00
C ILE A 243 4.17 45.64 -16.95
N LEU A 244 5.49 45.79 -16.90
CA LEU A 244 6.18 46.68 -15.96
C LEU A 244 5.89 48.15 -16.28
N GLU A 245 5.93 48.54 -17.55
CA GLU A 245 5.64 49.91 -18.00
C GLU A 245 4.24 50.36 -17.58
N GLN A 246 3.24 49.50 -17.75
CA GLN A 246 1.86 49.77 -17.33
C GLN A 246 1.67 49.78 -15.81
N SER A 247 2.58 49.16 -15.06
CA SER A 247 2.47 48.98 -13.60
C SER A 247 3.35 49.94 -12.80
N LYS A 248 4.10 50.81 -13.48
CA LYS A 248 5.07 51.72 -12.88
C LYS A 248 4.41 52.64 -11.83
N GLY A 249 4.94 52.65 -10.61
CA GLY A 249 4.47 53.43 -9.47
C GLY A 249 3.16 52.94 -8.84
N GLN A 250 2.64 51.76 -9.22
CA GLN A 250 1.30 51.31 -8.81
C GLN A 250 1.29 50.10 -7.85
N LEU A 251 2.42 49.41 -7.68
CA LEU A 251 2.50 48.23 -6.84
C LEU A 251 2.36 48.61 -5.35
N ARG A 252 1.35 48.05 -4.67
CA ARG A 252 1.04 48.34 -3.26
C ARG A 252 1.06 47.10 -2.36
N TRP A 253 0.99 45.91 -2.95
CA TRP A 253 0.86 44.65 -2.21
C TRP A 253 1.79 43.58 -2.75
N ILE A 254 2.56 42.95 -1.87
CA ILE A 254 3.30 41.72 -2.17
C ILE A 254 2.91 40.67 -1.14
N VAL A 255 2.37 39.55 -1.62
CA VAL A 255 2.04 38.38 -0.81
C VAL A 255 3.06 37.29 -1.05
N LEU A 256 3.68 36.81 0.03
CA LEU A 256 4.57 35.65 0.08
C LEU A 256 3.84 34.53 0.82
N ASP A 257 3.22 33.62 0.07
CA ASP A 257 2.51 32.50 0.67
C ASP A 257 3.50 31.38 1.05
N GLU A 258 3.27 30.74 2.19
CA GLU A 258 4.13 29.70 2.77
C GLU A 258 5.59 30.15 2.91
N ALA A 259 5.78 31.34 3.48
CA ALA A 259 7.08 31.99 3.61
C ALA A 259 8.11 31.17 4.40
N HIS A 260 7.65 30.23 5.23
CA HIS A 260 8.49 29.26 5.94
C HIS A 260 9.29 28.31 5.04
N THR A 261 8.91 28.20 3.76
CA THR A 261 9.65 27.42 2.76
C THR A 261 10.92 28.12 2.29
N TYR A 262 11.00 29.44 2.42
CA TYR A 262 12.19 30.21 2.06
C TYR A 262 13.19 30.20 3.22
N VAL A 263 14.17 29.30 3.15
CA VAL A 263 15.25 29.17 4.16
C VAL A 263 16.62 29.21 3.50
N GLY A 264 17.62 29.68 4.26
CA GLY A 264 19.02 29.70 3.80
C GLY A 264 19.22 30.51 2.52
N SER A 265 19.85 29.91 1.52
CA SER A 265 20.14 30.56 0.23
C SER A 265 18.88 30.98 -0.54
N GLN A 266 17.79 30.22 -0.45
CA GLN A 266 16.53 30.54 -1.13
C GLN A 266 15.91 31.84 -0.60
N ALA A 267 15.99 32.08 0.71
CA ALA A 267 15.54 33.34 1.31
C ALA A 267 16.36 34.53 0.81
N ALA A 268 17.67 34.37 0.68
CA ALA A 268 18.55 35.41 0.16
C ALA A 268 18.27 35.74 -1.32
N GLU A 269 18.04 34.72 -2.15
CA GLU A 269 17.65 34.90 -3.56
C GLU A 269 16.30 35.62 -3.67
N MET A 270 15.31 35.23 -2.87
CA MET A 270 14.00 35.88 -2.83
C MET A 270 14.11 37.36 -2.42
N ALA A 271 14.90 37.68 -1.38
CA ALA A 271 15.11 39.06 -0.97
C ALA A 271 15.74 39.92 -2.09
N LEU A 272 16.72 39.39 -2.82
CA LEU A 272 17.32 40.08 -3.97
C LEU A 272 16.33 40.24 -5.14
N LEU A 273 15.50 39.23 -5.38
CA LEU A 273 14.43 39.30 -6.37
C LEU A 273 13.43 40.41 -6.02
N LEU A 274 12.96 40.47 -4.77
CA LEU A 274 12.02 41.50 -4.31
C LEU A 274 12.61 42.91 -4.47
N ARG A 275 13.89 43.12 -4.15
CA ARG A 275 14.57 44.41 -4.40
C ARG A 275 14.55 44.80 -5.88
N ARG A 276 14.82 43.85 -6.78
CA ARG A 276 14.72 44.08 -8.23
C ARG A 276 13.29 44.38 -8.68
N VAL A 277 12.29 43.74 -8.06
CA VAL A 277 10.87 44.01 -8.33
C VAL A 277 10.54 45.46 -7.93
N MET A 278 10.92 45.91 -6.73
CA MET A 278 10.69 47.30 -6.30
C MET A 278 11.29 48.32 -7.28
N LEU A 279 12.54 48.08 -7.72
CA LEU A 279 13.21 48.92 -8.71
C LEU A 279 12.49 48.92 -10.06
N ALA A 280 12.08 47.74 -10.55
CA ALA A 280 11.41 47.61 -11.85
C ALA A 280 10.01 48.22 -11.87
N PHE A 281 9.30 48.16 -10.75
CA PHE A 281 7.99 48.78 -10.57
C PHE A 281 8.07 50.26 -10.18
N ASP A 282 9.25 50.81 -9.92
CA ASP A 282 9.48 52.21 -9.51
C ASP A 282 8.68 52.59 -8.25
N VAL A 283 8.79 51.77 -7.21
CA VAL A 283 8.13 51.98 -5.91
C VAL A 283 9.14 51.90 -4.76
N ASP A 284 8.90 52.69 -3.71
CA ASP A 284 9.66 52.59 -2.46
C ASP A 284 9.11 51.42 -1.61
N PRO A 285 9.97 50.54 -1.05
CA PRO A 285 9.52 49.44 -0.19
C PRO A 285 8.64 49.89 0.98
N ARG A 286 8.83 51.11 1.50
CA ARG A 286 8.03 51.66 2.61
C ARG A 286 6.57 51.92 2.24
N ASP A 287 6.29 52.12 0.95
CA ASP A 287 4.94 52.35 0.45
C ASP A 287 4.20 51.03 0.09
N VAL A 288 4.90 49.90 0.14
CA VAL A 288 4.39 48.56 -0.20
C VAL A 288 4.06 47.78 1.08
N ARG A 289 2.90 47.14 1.09
CA ARG A 289 2.48 46.21 2.15
C ARG A 289 2.97 44.81 1.80
N PHE A 290 3.88 44.29 2.61
CA PHE A 290 4.38 42.93 2.49
C PHE A 290 3.58 42.02 3.42
N ILE A 291 3.05 40.93 2.87
CA ILE A 291 2.22 39.99 3.61
C ILE A 291 2.85 38.60 3.48
N ALA A 292 3.23 38.00 4.59
CA ALA A 292 3.76 36.65 4.63
C ALA A 292 2.82 35.72 5.39
N THR A 293 2.53 34.55 4.84
CA THR A 293 1.84 33.49 5.59
C THR A 293 2.82 32.42 6.01
N SER A 294 2.58 31.83 7.17
CA SER A 294 3.38 30.71 7.65
C SER A 294 2.53 29.69 8.40
N ALA A 295 2.99 28.44 8.42
CA ALA A 295 2.55 27.46 9.40
C ALA A 295 2.85 27.94 10.83
N THR A 296 2.08 27.42 11.79
CA THR A 296 2.09 27.83 13.20
C THR A 296 3.49 27.78 13.81
N PHE A 297 4.01 28.95 14.17
CA PHE A 297 5.17 29.10 15.04
C PHE A 297 4.73 29.43 16.47
N GLY A 298 5.64 29.32 17.45
CA GLY A 298 5.38 29.70 18.83
C GLY A 298 4.83 31.13 18.98
N SER A 299 4.02 31.36 20.01
CA SER A 299 3.49 32.69 20.36
C SER A 299 4.37 33.43 21.38
N ASP A 300 5.57 32.93 21.64
CA ASP A 300 6.52 33.56 22.54
C ASP A 300 7.19 34.78 21.88
N LYS A 301 7.58 35.75 22.71
CA LYS A 301 8.10 37.03 22.27
C LYS A 301 9.30 36.92 21.31
N LYS A 302 10.20 35.94 21.53
CA LYS A 302 11.37 35.75 20.66
C LYS A 302 10.96 35.29 19.27
N THR A 303 9.97 34.41 19.18
CA THR A 303 9.43 33.95 17.89
C THR A 303 8.79 35.09 17.12
N VAL A 304 8.01 35.95 17.79
CA VAL A 304 7.40 37.15 17.17
C VAL A 304 8.47 38.09 16.61
N GLU A 305 9.48 38.43 17.42
CA GLU A 305 10.61 39.28 17.00
C GLU A 305 11.38 38.66 15.81
N SER A 306 11.58 37.34 15.82
CA SER A 306 12.24 36.62 14.72
C SER A 306 11.44 36.67 13.41
N LEU A 307 10.11 36.54 13.48
CA LEU A 307 9.25 36.61 12.30
C LEU A 307 9.20 38.03 11.72
N GLN A 308 9.18 39.04 12.59
CA GLN A 308 9.29 40.44 12.17
C GLN A 308 10.62 40.71 11.47
N SER A 309 11.74 40.29 12.08
CA SER A 309 13.07 40.44 11.47
C SER A 309 13.17 39.74 10.12
N PHE A 310 12.65 38.51 10.02
CA PHE A 310 12.68 37.76 8.77
C PHE A 310 11.98 38.49 7.62
N LEU A 311 10.75 38.99 7.85
CA LEU A 311 10.04 39.72 6.81
C LEU A 311 10.67 41.09 6.54
N ALA A 312 11.19 41.77 7.56
CA ALA A 312 11.93 43.03 7.42
C ALA A 312 13.14 42.87 6.50
N ASP A 313 13.95 41.84 6.72
CA ASP A 313 15.15 41.55 5.93
C ASP A 313 14.82 41.19 4.47
N MET A 314 13.74 40.43 4.25
CA MET A 314 13.27 40.08 2.91
C MET A 314 12.71 41.29 2.14
N ALA A 315 11.91 42.12 2.81
CA ALA A 315 11.22 43.25 2.20
C ALA A 315 12.09 44.51 2.10
N GLY A 316 13.12 44.64 2.95
CA GLY A 316 13.94 45.85 3.06
C GLY A 316 13.19 47.01 3.74
N ILE A 317 12.40 46.71 4.76
CA ILE A 317 11.63 47.69 5.56
C ILE A 317 11.97 47.56 7.05
N GLU A 318 11.60 48.55 7.85
CA GLU A 318 11.82 48.52 9.30
C GLU A 318 10.85 47.55 10.01
N PRO A 319 11.29 46.85 11.09
CA PRO A 319 10.45 45.92 11.83
C PRO A 319 9.18 46.53 12.45
N ASP A 320 9.17 47.84 12.70
CA ASP A 320 8.03 48.56 13.27
C ASP A 320 6.84 48.70 12.30
N GLN A 321 7.09 48.53 10.99
CA GLN A 321 6.05 48.45 9.96
C GLN A 321 5.37 47.07 9.93
N ILE A 322 5.89 46.07 10.65
CA ILE A 322 5.45 44.68 10.55
C ILE A 322 4.67 44.25 11.79
N HIS A 323 3.43 43.84 11.56
CA HIS A 323 2.57 43.24 12.57
C HIS A 323 2.56 41.71 12.44
N VAL A 324 2.52 40.99 13.56
CA VAL A 324 2.37 39.53 13.57
C VAL A 324 0.99 39.20 14.14
N VAL A 325 0.18 38.53 13.33
CA VAL A 325 -1.19 38.14 13.69
C VAL A 325 -1.26 36.63 13.87
N HIS A 326 -1.78 36.22 15.03
CA HIS A 326 -1.82 34.82 15.45
C HIS A 326 -3.25 34.28 15.49
N GLY A 327 -3.45 33.13 14.85
CA GLY A 327 -4.69 32.36 15.04
C GLY A 327 -4.76 31.78 16.46
N SER A 328 -5.84 32.05 17.19
CA SER A 328 -6.10 31.44 18.50
C SER A 328 -7.12 30.32 18.39
N ARG A 329 -6.89 29.20 19.09
CA ARG A 329 -7.86 28.09 19.15
C ARG A 329 -9.00 28.43 20.10
N HIS A 330 -10.23 28.15 19.70
CA HIS A 330 -11.41 28.20 20.58
C HIS A 330 -11.53 26.87 21.32
N VAL A 331 -11.06 26.85 22.57
CA VAL A 331 -11.23 25.72 23.48
C VAL A 331 -12.45 26.00 24.35
N PRO A 332 -13.55 25.23 24.24
CA PRO A 332 -14.73 25.45 25.09
C PRO A 332 -14.39 25.23 26.56
N ASP A 333 -14.87 26.12 27.43
CA ASP A 333 -14.78 25.92 28.87
C ASP A 333 -15.71 24.77 29.31
N ILE A 334 -15.26 24.03 30.33
CA ILE A 334 -16.07 22.99 30.96
C ILE A 334 -16.43 23.42 32.39
N ALA A 335 -17.65 23.16 32.81
CA ALA A 335 -18.12 23.50 34.15
C ALA A 335 -17.20 22.89 35.23
N PRO A 336 -17.00 23.55 36.40
CA PRO A 336 -16.24 22.99 37.51
C PRO A 336 -16.79 21.62 37.94
N LEU A 337 -15.90 20.73 38.40
CA LEU A 337 -16.30 19.42 38.88
C LEU A 337 -17.17 19.60 40.12
N GLN A 338 -18.39 19.06 40.09
CA GLN A 338 -19.25 19.04 41.27
C GLN A 338 -18.89 17.81 42.10
N THR A 339 -18.22 17.99 43.24
CA THR A 339 -17.73 16.89 44.09
C THR A 339 -18.80 15.93 44.60
N GLN A 340 -20.08 16.32 44.57
CA GLN A 340 -21.22 15.46 44.92
C GLN A 340 -21.73 14.61 43.74
N HIS A 341 -21.27 14.85 42.52
CA HIS A 341 -21.77 14.26 41.28
C HIS A 341 -20.65 13.73 40.35
N SER A 342 -19.49 13.35 40.90
CA SER A 342 -18.42 12.73 40.11
C SER A 342 -18.95 11.44 39.46
N SER A 343 -18.85 11.35 38.14
CA SER A 343 -19.24 10.15 37.41
C SER A 343 -18.21 9.05 37.62
N ASN A 344 -18.64 7.89 38.12
CA ASN A 344 -17.85 6.65 38.19
C ASN A 344 -18.22 5.68 37.06
N LYS A 345 -18.87 6.18 35.99
CA LYS A 345 -19.27 5.33 34.87
C LYS A 345 -18.04 4.75 34.18
N SER A 346 -18.08 3.47 33.80
CA SER A 346 -17.03 2.86 32.99
C SER A 346 -16.99 3.46 31.57
N THR A 347 -15.92 3.19 30.82
CA THR A 347 -15.84 3.55 29.39
C THR A 347 -17.01 2.97 28.59
N ASP A 348 -17.39 1.73 28.87
CA ASP A 348 -18.50 1.05 28.18
C ASP A 348 -19.84 1.71 28.51
N GLU A 349 -20.08 2.05 29.78
CA GLU A 349 -21.29 2.76 30.20
C GLU A 349 -21.39 4.15 29.60
N LEU A 350 -20.27 4.85 29.39
CA LEU A 350 -20.25 6.15 28.71
C LEU A 350 -20.55 6.01 27.22
N MET A 351 -20.07 4.94 26.59
CA MET A 351 -20.20 4.66 25.17
C MET A 351 -21.62 4.27 24.77
N GLU A 352 -22.34 3.56 25.65
CA GLU A 352 -23.74 3.17 25.44
C GLU A 352 -24.73 4.34 25.53
N ILE A 353 -24.34 5.47 26.14
CA ILE A 353 -25.17 6.69 26.15
C ILE A 353 -25.31 7.20 24.72
N GLU A 354 -26.52 7.08 24.16
CA GLU A 354 -26.86 7.52 22.80
C GLU A 354 -25.83 7.00 21.78
N ASN A 355 -25.60 5.68 21.81
CA ASN A 355 -24.61 4.99 21.00
C ASN A 355 -24.75 5.31 19.50
N GLY A 356 -23.62 5.52 18.82
CA GLY A 356 -23.55 5.83 17.39
C GLY A 356 -23.87 7.29 17.01
N GLN A 357 -24.30 8.14 17.95
CA GLN A 357 -24.56 9.55 17.69
C GLN A 357 -23.36 10.42 18.08
N GLU A 358 -22.89 11.33 17.20
CA GLU A 358 -21.83 12.29 17.57
C GLU A 358 -22.34 13.39 18.51
N ILE A 359 -23.59 13.80 18.33
CA ILE A 359 -24.26 14.82 19.14
C ILE A 359 -24.99 14.10 20.28
N SER A 360 -24.47 14.22 21.50
CA SER A 360 -25.07 13.65 22.70
C SER A 360 -24.89 14.56 23.90
N ARG A 361 -25.99 15.19 24.34
CA ARG A 361 -25.96 16.10 25.50
C ARG A 361 -25.73 15.35 26.80
N GLU A 362 -26.34 14.17 26.93
CA GLU A 362 -26.21 13.34 28.14
C GLU A 362 -24.78 12.83 28.29
N ARG A 363 -24.19 12.28 27.21
CA ARG A 363 -22.81 11.79 27.22
C ARG A 363 -21.83 12.93 27.45
N TYR A 364 -22.01 14.07 26.79
CA TYR A 364 -21.16 15.24 27.01
C TYR A 364 -21.20 15.70 28.47
N HIS A 365 -22.40 15.78 29.08
CA HIS A 365 -22.53 16.12 30.50
C HIS A 365 -21.82 15.10 31.40
N ALA A 366 -21.98 13.80 31.15
CA ALA A 366 -21.30 12.75 31.90
C ALA A 366 -19.76 12.90 31.81
N LEU A 367 -19.22 13.19 30.62
CA LEU A 367 -17.78 13.44 30.41
C LEU A 367 -17.28 14.65 31.18
N THR A 368 -18.07 15.73 31.28
CA THR A 368 -17.67 16.89 32.10
C THR A 368 -17.52 16.55 33.58
N GLN A 369 -18.22 15.53 34.08
CA GLN A 369 -18.14 15.07 35.47
C GLN A 369 -17.22 13.87 35.68
N HIS A 370 -16.56 13.36 34.63
CA HIS A 370 -15.71 12.18 34.71
C HIS A 370 -14.23 12.57 34.96
N PRO A 371 -13.57 12.08 36.03
CA PRO A 371 -12.20 12.48 36.39
C PRO A 371 -11.16 12.23 35.28
N MET A 372 -11.15 11.02 34.68
CA MET A 372 -10.21 10.67 33.60
C MET A 372 -10.38 11.56 32.36
N ALA A 373 -11.62 11.76 31.89
CA ALA A 373 -11.93 12.63 30.76
C ALA A 373 -11.38 14.06 30.96
N ARG A 374 -11.54 14.62 32.18
CA ARG A 374 -11.00 15.94 32.52
C ARG A 374 -9.48 15.95 32.57
N GLN A 375 -8.84 14.93 33.14
CA GLN A 375 -7.38 14.82 33.18
C GLN A 375 -6.79 14.72 31.77
N ILE A 376 -7.34 13.84 30.92
CA ILE A 376 -6.93 13.71 29.52
C ILE A 376 -7.11 15.04 28.78
N ARG A 377 -8.30 15.67 28.86
CA ARG A 377 -8.53 16.99 28.25
C ARG A 377 -7.48 18.01 28.71
N THR A 378 -7.26 18.12 30.01
CA THR A 378 -6.30 19.07 30.60
C THR A 378 -4.88 18.78 30.14
N ALA A 379 -4.51 17.51 29.94
CA ALA A 379 -3.21 17.14 29.43
C ALA A 379 -2.94 17.70 28.02
N PHE A 380 -3.96 18.00 27.21
CA PHE A 380 -3.79 18.63 25.89
C PHE A 380 -3.80 20.16 25.91
N LEU A 381 -4.07 20.79 27.06
CA LEU A 381 -4.18 22.23 27.21
C LEU A 381 -2.93 22.83 27.87
N LYS A 382 -2.57 24.04 27.46
CA LYS A 382 -1.54 24.88 28.10
C LYS A 382 -2.04 26.34 28.13
N PRO A 383 -1.48 27.21 28.99
CA PRO A 383 -1.84 28.62 28.96
C PRO A 383 -1.69 29.20 27.55
N GLY A 384 -2.78 29.76 27.00
CA GLY A 384 -2.79 30.37 25.67
C GLY A 384 -2.75 29.41 24.47
N GLY A 385 -2.96 28.09 24.65
CA GLY A 385 -3.05 27.19 23.50
C GLY A 385 -3.13 25.70 23.82
N THR A 386 -2.72 24.89 22.86
CA THR A 386 -2.73 23.42 22.95
C THR A 386 -1.31 22.84 22.88
N ARG A 387 -1.17 21.56 23.25
CA ARG A 387 0.04 20.76 23.05
C ARG A 387 -0.29 19.37 22.54
N VAL A 388 0.68 18.70 21.94
CA VAL A 388 0.60 17.28 21.58
C VAL A 388 0.96 16.42 22.78
N ASN A 389 0.45 15.19 22.84
CA ASN A 389 0.88 14.19 23.81
C ASN A 389 1.02 12.83 23.16
N ALA A 390 2.07 12.10 23.52
CA ALA A 390 2.19 10.69 23.18
C ALA A 390 1.33 9.83 24.13
N LEU A 391 0.93 8.64 23.72
CA LEU A 391 0.11 7.74 24.54
C LEU A 391 0.83 7.38 25.86
N ALA A 392 2.15 7.16 25.83
CA ALA A 392 2.93 6.90 27.04
C ALA A 392 2.96 8.11 28.00
N ASP A 393 2.90 9.33 27.49
CA ASP A 393 2.83 10.55 28.32
C ASP A 393 1.49 10.66 29.03
N LEU A 394 0.39 10.38 28.31
CA LEU A 394 -0.95 10.33 28.89
C LEU A 394 -1.04 9.26 29.96
N HIS A 395 -0.54 8.06 29.69
CA HIS A 395 -0.49 6.96 30.64
C HIS A 395 0.26 7.33 31.93
N ARG A 396 1.43 7.97 31.81
CA ARG A 396 2.19 8.49 32.96
C ARG A 396 1.42 9.56 33.75
N SER A 397 0.65 10.42 33.07
CA SER A 397 -0.12 11.49 33.71
C SER A 397 -1.35 10.98 34.50
N LEU A 398 -1.86 9.79 34.16
CA LEU A 398 -3.00 9.14 34.80
C LEU A 398 -2.60 8.18 35.93
N ASN A 399 -1.38 8.33 36.48
CA ASN A 399 -0.79 7.52 37.56
C ASN A 399 -0.62 6.00 37.28
N GLY A 400 -0.80 5.55 36.04
CA GLY A 400 -0.46 4.18 35.61
C GLY A 400 -1.44 3.06 36.01
N ASP A 401 -2.50 3.34 36.78
CA ASP A 401 -3.53 2.35 37.14
C ASP A 401 -4.52 2.06 35.99
N VAL A 402 -4.48 2.87 34.92
CA VAL A 402 -5.37 2.79 33.75
C VAL A 402 -4.64 2.15 32.58
N SER A 403 -5.22 1.15 31.94
CA SER A 403 -4.55 0.50 30.80
C SER A 403 -4.46 1.43 29.58
N PRO A 404 -3.43 1.30 28.71
CA PRO A 404 -3.37 2.07 27.46
C PRO A 404 -4.59 1.89 26.55
N ALA A 405 -5.23 0.70 26.58
CA ALA A 405 -6.45 0.44 25.82
C ALA A 405 -7.63 1.29 26.33
N ASP A 406 -7.79 1.41 27.66
CA ASP A 406 -8.84 2.25 28.25
C ASP A 406 -8.62 3.73 27.93
N ILE A 407 -7.36 4.18 27.85
CA ILE A 407 -7.03 5.55 27.41
C ILE A 407 -7.46 5.75 25.96
N LEU A 408 -7.16 4.81 25.06
CA LEU A 408 -7.55 4.89 23.65
C LEU A 408 -9.08 4.89 23.49
N ASN A 409 -9.80 4.03 24.22
CA ASN A 409 -11.26 3.99 24.23
C ASN A 409 -11.86 5.30 24.77
N MET A 410 -11.26 5.88 25.82
CA MET A 410 -11.67 7.20 26.31
C MET A 410 -11.41 8.26 25.23
N LEU A 411 -10.26 8.27 24.56
CA LEU A 411 -9.97 9.22 23.46
C LEU A 411 -10.98 9.11 22.31
N ASP A 412 -11.45 7.90 21.97
CA ASP A 412 -12.54 7.70 21.00
C ASP A 412 -13.82 8.39 21.46
N ILE A 413 -14.23 8.19 22.72
CA ILE A 413 -15.44 8.83 23.27
C ILE A 413 -15.30 10.36 23.31
N LEU A 414 -14.14 10.89 23.75
CA LEU A 414 -13.91 12.32 23.83
C LEU A 414 -13.90 12.99 22.45
N SER A 415 -13.33 12.32 21.44
CA SER A 415 -13.26 12.83 20.06
C SER A 415 -14.54 12.62 19.26
N GLY A 416 -15.40 11.68 19.66
CA GLY A 416 -16.69 11.40 19.04
C GLY A 416 -17.91 12.03 19.72
N THR A 417 -17.75 12.90 20.73
CA THR A 417 -18.88 13.50 21.47
C THR A 417 -18.90 15.02 21.37
N ARG A 418 -20.03 15.60 20.95
CA ARG A 418 -20.25 17.06 20.84
C ARG A 418 -21.20 17.59 21.92
N SER A 419 -21.06 18.86 22.28
CA SER A 419 -21.80 19.50 23.39
C SER A 419 -23.24 19.88 23.08
N GLY A 420 -23.60 20.05 21.80
CA GLY A 420 -24.72 20.91 21.41
C GLY A 420 -25.84 20.26 20.60
N THR A 421 -26.42 21.04 19.70
CA THR A 421 -27.71 20.82 19.01
C THR A 421 -27.59 20.92 17.49
N THR A 422 -26.44 21.36 16.99
CA THR A 422 -26.15 21.60 15.57
C THR A 422 -24.78 21.02 15.21
N ASP A 423 -24.54 20.79 13.93
CA ASP A 423 -23.28 20.22 13.43
C ASP A 423 -22.07 21.18 13.56
N ASP A 424 -22.28 22.43 13.98
CA ASP A 424 -21.21 23.42 14.23
C ASP A 424 -20.68 23.38 15.67
N ASP A 425 -21.32 22.62 16.55
CA ASP A 425 -20.91 22.52 17.95
C ASP A 425 -19.61 21.74 18.10
N PRO A 426 -18.68 22.20 18.97
CA PRO A 426 -17.38 21.60 19.12
C PRO A 426 -17.47 20.21 19.78
N PHE A 427 -16.60 19.31 19.33
CA PHE A 427 -16.33 18.08 20.06
C PHE A 427 -15.73 18.37 21.43
N PHE A 428 -15.92 17.45 22.37
CA PHE A 428 -15.30 17.51 23.68
C PHE A 428 -13.78 17.60 23.52
N LEU A 429 -13.16 16.68 22.80
CA LEU A 429 -11.73 16.76 22.47
C LEU A 429 -11.50 16.28 21.03
N PRO A 430 -11.58 17.17 20.02
CA PRO A 430 -11.29 16.79 18.64
C PRO A 430 -9.79 16.46 18.50
N LEU A 431 -9.47 15.31 17.91
CA LEU A 431 -8.11 14.77 17.88
C LEU A 431 -7.69 14.37 16.47
N ARG A 432 -6.41 14.57 16.18
CA ARG A 432 -5.67 13.94 15.10
C ARG A 432 -4.65 12.98 15.70
N VAL A 433 -4.54 11.79 15.15
CA VAL A 433 -3.50 10.83 15.53
C VAL A 433 -2.38 10.83 14.49
N HIS A 434 -1.14 10.81 14.96
CA HIS A 434 0.08 10.68 14.17
C HIS A 434 0.69 9.31 14.49
N LEU A 435 0.75 8.44 13.48
CA LEU A 435 1.30 7.09 13.59
C LEU A 435 2.57 7.00 12.74
N PHE A 436 3.69 6.67 13.38
CA PHE A 436 4.98 6.47 12.71
C PHE A 436 5.26 4.97 12.62
N HIS A 437 5.47 4.50 11.38
CA HIS A 437 5.65 3.09 11.05
C HIS A 437 7.01 2.89 10.39
N ASN A 438 7.83 2.00 10.94
CA ASN A 438 9.18 1.70 10.44
C ASN A 438 9.16 0.64 9.33
N VAL A 439 10.08 0.77 8.38
CA VAL A 439 10.41 -0.29 7.42
C VAL A 439 11.61 -1.10 7.91
N LEU A 440 11.75 -2.33 7.43
CA LEU A 440 12.87 -3.21 7.79
C LEU A 440 13.97 -3.12 6.72
N SER A 441 14.88 -2.15 6.84
CA SER A 441 15.96 -1.91 5.87
C SER A 441 16.93 -3.10 5.71
N GLY A 442 17.03 -3.95 6.74
CA GLY A 442 17.72 -5.24 6.66
C GLY A 442 18.02 -5.83 8.03
N ILE A 443 18.03 -7.16 8.12
CA ILE A 443 18.39 -7.85 9.36
C ILE A 443 19.92 -7.98 9.48
N LYS A 444 20.47 -7.52 10.60
CA LYS A 444 21.90 -7.61 10.93
C LYS A 444 22.11 -8.64 12.04
N VAL A 445 23.13 -9.49 11.90
CA VAL A 445 23.37 -10.62 12.81
C VAL A 445 24.82 -10.62 13.28
N CYS A 446 25.00 -10.84 14.59
CA CYS A 446 26.32 -11.03 15.18
C CYS A 446 26.95 -12.32 14.67
N ILE A 447 28.21 -12.22 14.24
CA ILE A 447 28.96 -13.33 13.68
C ILE A 447 29.29 -14.43 14.71
N ASP A 448 29.30 -14.07 16.00
CA ASP A 448 29.68 -14.95 17.11
C ASP A 448 28.54 -15.89 17.53
N PRO A 449 28.64 -17.21 17.32
CA PRO A 449 27.62 -18.17 17.76
C PRO A 449 27.43 -18.21 19.28
N LYS A 450 28.44 -17.77 20.06
CA LYS A 450 28.46 -17.74 21.53
C LYS A 450 28.22 -16.34 22.10
N CYS A 451 27.65 -15.43 21.31
CA CYS A 451 27.36 -14.07 21.71
C CYS A 451 26.61 -14.00 23.06
N ALA A 452 27.13 -13.27 24.04
CA ALA A 452 26.52 -13.16 25.37
C ALA A 452 25.10 -12.58 25.35
N HIS A 453 24.76 -11.73 24.38
CA HIS A 453 23.42 -11.13 24.22
C HIS A 453 22.40 -12.05 23.55
N LYS A 454 22.84 -13.19 22.99
CA LYS A 454 21.95 -14.24 22.49
C LYS A 454 21.39 -15.10 23.63
N LEU A 455 22.14 -15.25 24.72
CA LEU A 455 21.78 -16.11 25.85
C LEU A 455 20.42 -15.69 26.43
N GLN A 456 19.63 -16.68 26.85
CA GLN A 456 18.28 -16.47 27.42
C GLN A 456 17.25 -15.83 26.47
N THR A 457 17.56 -15.71 25.17
CA THR A 457 16.58 -15.35 24.14
C THR A 457 16.07 -16.60 23.44
N VAL A 458 14.98 -16.50 22.67
CA VAL A 458 14.50 -17.60 21.81
C VAL A 458 15.51 -18.06 20.76
N LEU A 459 16.56 -17.26 20.51
CA LEU A 459 17.66 -17.61 19.62
C LEU A 459 18.69 -18.52 20.29
N ASP A 460 18.66 -18.72 21.61
CA ASP A 460 19.59 -19.53 22.40
C ASP A 460 19.36 -21.04 22.20
N THR A 461 19.46 -21.48 20.95
CA THR A 461 19.25 -22.86 20.54
C THR A 461 20.33 -23.26 19.53
N PRO A 462 20.70 -24.55 19.45
CA PRO A 462 21.61 -25.05 18.41
C PRO A 462 21.08 -24.87 16.98
N GLU A 463 19.77 -24.71 16.79
CA GLU A 463 19.13 -24.48 15.49
C GLU A 463 19.47 -23.09 14.88
N TRP A 464 19.89 -22.14 15.73
CA TRP A 464 20.41 -20.84 15.29
C TRP A 464 21.93 -20.78 15.48
N PRO A 465 22.74 -21.04 14.43
CA PRO A 465 24.20 -21.18 14.56
C PRO A 465 24.96 -19.84 14.53
N TYR A 466 24.26 -18.72 14.74
CA TYR A 466 24.82 -17.37 14.73
C TYR A 466 24.56 -16.67 16.08
N GLY A 467 24.98 -15.42 16.21
CA GLY A 467 24.79 -14.61 17.40
C GLY A 467 23.47 -13.85 17.44
N MET A 468 23.44 -12.79 18.25
CA MET A 468 22.28 -11.91 18.41
C MET A 468 21.84 -11.23 17.10
N VAL A 469 20.54 -11.00 16.97
CA VAL A 469 19.90 -10.43 15.78
C VAL A 469 19.40 -9.01 16.07
N TYR A 470 19.57 -8.11 15.09
CA TYR A 470 19.13 -6.71 15.15
C TYR A 470 18.36 -6.34 13.89
N THR A 471 17.27 -5.59 14.05
CA THR A 471 16.44 -5.02 12.97
C THR A 471 16.83 -3.58 12.65
N ALA A 472 17.44 -2.88 13.60
CA ALA A 472 17.98 -1.54 13.41
C ALA A 472 19.34 -1.57 12.69
N GLU A 473 19.62 -0.49 11.97
CA GLU A 473 20.88 -0.34 11.24
C GLU A 473 22.04 -0.08 12.22
N ARG A 474 22.97 -1.03 12.32
CA ARG A 474 24.17 -0.93 13.15
C ARG A 474 25.31 -1.79 12.61
N LEU A 475 26.54 -1.36 12.93
CA LEU A 475 27.77 -2.01 12.47
C LEU A 475 28.38 -3.00 13.49
N SER A 476 28.05 -2.86 14.77
CA SER A 476 28.57 -3.69 15.85
C SER A 476 27.48 -4.17 16.81
N CYS A 477 27.64 -5.40 17.27
CA CYS A 477 26.85 -6.00 18.33
C CYS A 477 27.21 -5.36 19.69
N ASP A 478 26.31 -5.46 20.66
CA ASP A 478 26.56 -5.00 22.02
C ASP A 478 27.64 -5.85 22.75
N CYS A 479 28.08 -6.98 22.17
CA CYS A 479 29.26 -7.74 22.64
C CYS A 479 30.58 -7.27 21.99
N GLY A 480 30.55 -6.26 21.11
CA GLY A 480 31.72 -5.74 20.40
C GLY A 480 32.05 -6.44 19.07
N CYS A 481 31.39 -7.56 18.74
CA CYS A 481 31.58 -8.25 17.47
C CYS A 481 30.93 -7.52 16.27
N VAL A 482 31.40 -7.84 15.06
CA VAL A 482 30.84 -7.29 13.81
C VAL A 482 29.46 -7.87 13.51
N LEU A 483 28.60 -7.03 12.93
CA LEU A 483 27.30 -7.42 12.42
C LEU A 483 27.35 -7.61 10.90
N ILE A 484 26.86 -8.76 10.44
CA ILE A 484 26.79 -9.12 9.02
C ILE A 484 25.32 -9.19 8.58
N GLY A 485 25.04 -8.79 7.34
CA GLY A 485 23.70 -8.84 6.77
C GLY A 485 23.19 -10.27 6.59
N LEU A 486 21.94 -10.50 6.98
CA LEU A 486 21.23 -11.76 6.77
C LEU A 486 20.76 -11.85 5.31
N VAL A 487 21.08 -12.97 4.67
CA VAL A 487 20.53 -13.37 3.38
C VAL A 487 19.82 -14.71 3.48
N SER A 488 18.89 -14.99 2.59
CA SER A 488 18.22 -16.29 2.50
C SER A 488 18.33 -16.87 1.11
N CYS A 489 18.51 -18.19 1.04
CA CYS A 489 18.46 -18.89 -0.25
C CYS A 489 17.10 -18.66 -0.91
N ASN A 490 17.11 -18.32 -2.19
CA ASN A 490 15.91 -18.16 -2.98
C ASN A 490 15.09 -19.46 -3.00
N ASP A 491 15.71 -20.64 -3.11
CA ASP A 491 14.98 -21.92 -3.14
C ASP A 491 14.52 -22.39 -1.77
N CYS A 492 15.44 -22.78 -0.89
CA CYS A 492 15.09 -23.43 0.38
C CYS A 492 14.81 -22.47 1.55
N ASN A 493 14.92 -21.15 1.35
CA ASN A 493 14.74 -20.12 2.38
C ASN A 493 15.66 -20.26 3.61
N GLN A 494 16.73 -21.04 3.51
CA GLN A 494 17.70 -21.17 4.59
C GLN A 494 18.43 -19.83 4.79
N PRO A 495 18.47 -19.29 6.02
CA PRO A 495 19.27 -18.10 6.34
C PRO A 495 20.78 -18.37 6.38
N PHE A 496 21.54 -17.41 5.89
CA PHE A 496 23.00 -17.32 5.90
C PHE A 496 23.45 -15.88 6.16
N LEU A 497 24.73 -15.67 6.46
CA LEU A 497 25.31 -14.32 6.53
C LEU A 497 26.18 -14.08 5.30
N LEU A 498 25.95 -12.97 4.60
CA LEU A 498 26.74 -12.59 3.42
C LEU A 498 27.70 -11.46 3.79
N ALA A 499 29.00 -11.73 3.69
CA ALA A 499 30.04 -10.76 3.97
C ALA A 499 30.90 -10.49 2.74
N HIS A 500 31.48 -9.29 2.68
CA HIS A 500 32.47 -8.92 1.68
C HIS A 500 33.86 -8.99 2.28
N ARG A 501 34.79 -9.59 1.54
CA ARG A 501 36.21 -9.59 1.90
C ARG A 501 36.92 -8.51 1.09
N ARG A 502 37.26 -7.38 1.72
CA ARG A 502 38.13 -6.35 1.11
C ARG A 502 39.60 -6.75 1.31
N GLY A 503 40.28 -7.13 0.23
CA GLY A 503 41.65 -7.65 0.28
C GLY A 503 41.77 -8.94 1.10
N ASN A 504 42.87 -9.14 1.82
CA ASN A 504 43.08 -10.37 2.59
C ASN A 504 42.52 -10.32 4.03
N LEU A 505 42.01 -9.18 4.52
CA LEU A 505 42.03 -8.93 5.97
C LEU A 505 40.68 -8.55 6.59
N SER A 506 39.84 -7.63 6.08
CA SER A 506 38.63 -7.19 6.81
C SER A 506 37.30 -7.74 6.25
N LEU A 507 36.37 -8.09 7.15
CA LEU A 507 34.96 -8.31 6.82
C LEU A 507 34.22 -6.97 6.90
N THR A 508 33.65 -6.55 5.79
CA THR A 508 32.67 -5.46 5.77
C THR A 508 31.31 -6.03 5.42
N ALA A 509 30.25 -5.40 5.96
CA ALA A 509 28.93 -5.56 5.38
C ALA A 509 29.00 -5.17 3.88
N ALA A 510 28.23 -5.86 3.04
CA ALA A 510 27.99 -5.41 1.67
C ALA A 510 27.57 -3.94 1.67
N ASP A 511 28.07 -3.11 0.76
CA ASP A 511 27.57 -1.73 0.63
C ASP A 511 26.04 -1.80 0.38
N ASP A 512 25.29 -1.15 1.27
CA ASP A 512 23.83 -1.26 1.38
C ASP A 512 23.07 -0.33 0.40
N HIS A 513 23.77 0.47 -0.40
CA HIS A 513 23.22 1.70 -1.03
C HIS A 513 22.89 1.65 -2.54
N SER A 514 22.84 0.48 -3.20
CA SER A 514 22.67 0.45 -4.67
C SER A 514 21.40 -0.20 -5.23
N GLU A 515 20.55 -0.85 -4.42
CA GLU A 515 19.30 -1.44 -4.95
C GLU A 515 18.14 -0.45 -4.82
N ASP A 516 17.52 -0.10 -5.95
CA ASP A 516 16.27 0.65 -6.00
C ASP A 516 15.20 -0.09 -5.19
N GLU A 517 14.78 0.47 -4.05
CA GLU A 517 13.78 -0.09 -3.13
C GLU A 517 12.44 -0.43 -3.83
N PHE A 518 12.16 0.24 -4.96
CA PHE A 518 11.00 0.00 -5.81
C PHE A 518 11.21 -1.09 -6.87
N SER A 519 12.45 -1.52 -7.11
CA SER A 519 12.79 -2.63 -8.00
C SER A 519 12.69 -4.00 -7.31
N ILE A 520 12.90 -4.06 -5.99
CA ILE A 520 12.95 -5.29 -5.18
C ILE A 520 11.59 -6.00 -5.09
N ASN A 521 10.48 -5.27 -5.31
CA ASN A 521 9.11 -5.75 -5.04
C ASN A 521 8.22 -5.91 -6.29
N LEU A 522 8.79 -5.84 -7.50
CA LEU A 522 8.14 -6.35 -8.70
C LEU A 522 8.27 -7.88 -8.66
N ASP A 523 7.14 -8.57 -8.48
CA ASP A 523 7.00 -10.03 -8.50
C ASP A 523 8.06 -10.69 -9.41
N ALA A 524 9.10 -11.24 -8.77
CA ALA A 524 10.39 -11.60 -9.37
C ALA A 524 10.37 -12.79 -10.36
N GLU A 525 9.24 -13.09 -10.99
CA GLU A 525 9.17 -14.00 -12.14
C GLU A 525 9.01 -13.26 -13.48
N VAL A 526 8.89 -11.92 -13.48
CA VAL A 526 9.10 -11.16 -14.71
C VAL A 526 10.61 -11.11 -14.93
N GLU A 527 11.10 -11.91 -15.88
CA GLU A 527 12.40 -11.67 -16.50
C GLU A 527 12.42 -10.20 -16.97
N LEU A 528 13.03 -9.35 -16.15
CA LEU A 528 13.53 -8.07 -16.62
C LEU A 528 14.74 -8.46 -17.47
N ASP A 529 14.54 -8.49 -18.79
CA ASP A 529 15.61 -8.34 -19.79
C ASP A 529 16.23 -6.94 -19.64
N GLY A 530 16.83 -6.68 -18.49
CA GLY A 530 17.60 -5.49 -18.18
C GLY A 530 19.05 -5.93 -18.05
N ASP A 531 19.80 -5.76 -19.14
CA ASP A 531 21.25 -5.66 -19.13
C ASP A 531 21.66 -4.47 -18.24
N GLU A 532 21.62 -4.63 -16.92
CA GLU A 532 22.44 -3.83 -16.02
C GLU A 532 23.66 -4.66 -15.66
N THR A 533 24.63 -4.60 -16.56
CA THR A 533 26.02 -4.97 -16.29
C THR A 533 26.61 -3.96 -15.32
N SER A 534 26.30 -4.11 -14.03
CA SER A 534 27.05 -3.45 -12.96
C SER A 534 28.47 -3.99 -12.99
N GLY A 535 29.44 -3.11 -13.26
CA GLY A 535 30.85 -3.47 -13.41
C GLY A 535 31.38 -4.30 -12.25
N ALA A 536 31.96 -5.46 -12.58
CA ALA A 536 32.60 -6.34 -11.62
C ALA A 536 33.82 -5.65 -10.97
N THR A 537 33.67 -5.17 -9.74
CA THR A 537 34.81 -5.00 -8.84
C THR A 537 35.26 -6.37 -8.34
N SER A 538 36.55 -6.53 -8.07
CA SER A 538 37.19 -7.78 -7.64
C SER A 538 36.86 -8.18 -6.19
N ASP A 539 35.60 -8.05 -5.78
CA ASP A 539 35.15 -8.35 -4.43
C ASP A 539 34.75 -9.83 -4.30
N VAL A 540 35.40 -10.53 -3.37
CA VAL A 540 35.07 -11.92 -3.06
C VAL A 540 33.89 -11.94 -2.07
N HIS A 541 32.75 -12.45 -2.53
CA HIS A 541 31.60 -12.73 -1.67
C HIS A 541 31.85 -13.98 -0.83
N MET A 542 31.64 -13.83 0.48
CA MET A 542 31.83 -14.88 1.47
C MET A 542 30.49 -15.20 2.14
N LEU A 543 30.03 -16.46 2.01
CA LEU A 543 28.81 -16.92 2.68
C LEU A 543 29.17 -17.66 3.97
N ILE A 544 28.76 -17.13 5.12
CA ILE A 544 28.97 -17.75 6.44
C ILE A 544 27.81 -18.70 6.73
N VAL A 545 28.13 -19.98 6.85
CA VAL A 545 27.19 -21.09 6.90
C VAL A 545 26.99 -21.60 8.33
N ASN A 546 28.07 -21.72 9.10
CA ASN A 546 28.12 -22.20 10.50
C ASN A 546 27.29 -23.47 10.81
N ARG A 547 27.03 -24.30 9.79
CA ARG A 547 26.30 -25.56 9.89
C ARG A 547 26.92 -26.61 8.98
N ILE A 548 26.46 -27.85 9.10
CA ILE A 548 26.85 -28.92 8.18
C ILE A 548 26.10 -28.68 6.86
N ALA A 549 26.83 -28.62 5.75
CA ALA A 549 26.32 -28.42 4.41
C ALA A 549 26.54 -29.67 3.54
N GLY A 550 25.78 -29.81 2.45
CA GLY A 550 25.95 -30.90 1.49
C GLY A 550 27.18 -30.75 0.58
N VAL A 551 27.85 -29.60 0.65
CA VAL A 551 29.03 -29.23 -0.14
C VAL A 551 30.22 -28.92 0.79
N GLN A 552 31.44 -28.96 0.26
CA GLN A 552 32.66 -28.68 1.02
C GLN A 552 32.68 -27.20 1.48
N THR A 553 32.83 -27.00 2.79
CA THR A 553 33.01 -25.67 3.41
C THR A 553 34.40 -25.54 4.01
N GLU A 554 34.95 -24.34 4.01
CA GLU A 554 36.22 -24.02 4.67
C GLU A 554 35.99 -23.57 6.11
N ARG A 555 36.98 -23.81 6.98
CA ARG A 555 37.01 -23.26 8.34
C ARG A 555 37.95 -22.07 8.39
N LEU A 556 37.45 -20.94 8.87
CA LEU A 556 38.20 -19.70 9.02
C LEU A 556 37.95 -19.14 10.43
N TRP A 557 38.84 -18.28 10.92
CA TRP A 557 38.71 -17.64 12.23
C TRP A 557 38.59 -16.13 12.08
N PHE A 558 37.67 -15.52 12.80
CA PHE A 558 37.58 -14.07 12.90
C PHE A 558 38.21 -13.59 14.21
N ASN A 559 39.18 -12.68 14.11
CA ASN A 559 39.79 -12.00 15.25
C ASN A 559 38.98 -10.73 15.57
N PRO A 560 38.25 -10.66 16.70
CA PRO A 560 37.41 -9.51 17.03
C PRO A 560 38.21 -8.22 17.27
N THR A 561 39.41 -8.33 17.83
CA THR A 561 40.28 -7.20 18.16
C THR A 561 40.84 -6.52 16.92
N LYS A 562 41.34 -7.32 15.96
CA LYS A 562 41.85 -6.82 14.68
C LYS A 562 40.75 -6.55 13.66
N LYS A 563 39.55 -7.11 13.87
CA LYS A 563 38.44 -7.20 12.91
C LYS A 563 38.86 -7.87 11.59
N GLN A 564 39.62 -8.95 11.71
CA GLN A 564 40.21 -9.64 10.55
C GLN A 564 39.90 -11.13 10.46
N VAL A 565 39.87 -11.66 9.24
CA VAL A 565 39.74 -13.11 8.99
C VAL A 565 41.11 -13.74 8.83
N GLU A 566 41.35 -14.81 9.56
CA GLU A 566 42.61 -15.53 9.66
C GLU A 566 42.39 -17.04 9.41
N GLY A 567 43.44 -17.74 8.95
CA GLY A 567 43.37 -19.18 8.67
C GLY A 567 43.47 -20.08 9.89
N HIS A 568 43.73 -19.52 11.08
CA HIS A 568 43.82 -20.21 12.36
C HIS A 568 43.44 -19.24 13.49
N ALA A 569 43.13 -19.76 14.68
CA ALA A 569 42.88 -18.93 15.87
C ALA A 569 44.18 -18.26 16.35
N SER A 570 44.27 -16.92 16.26
CA SER A 570 45.43 -16.16 16.77
C SER A 570 45.27 -15.67 18.20
N THR A 571 44.04 -15.68 18.73
CA THR A 571 43.70 -15.26 20.10
C THR A 571 42.70 -16.25 20.73
N LEU A 572 42.60 -16.25 22.07
CA LEU A 572 41.59 -17.04 22.78
C LEU A 572 40.15 -16.66 22.39
N ASP A 573 39.93 -15.39 22.05
CA ASP A 573 38.62 -14.86 21.65
C ASP A 573 38.35 -14.98 20.14
N SER A 574 39.19 -15.70 19.40
CA SER A 574 38.99 -15.93 17.96
C SER A 574 37.73 -16.76 17.70
N ILE A 575 36.88 -16.30 16.80
CA ILE A 575 35.59 -16.93 16.48
C ILE A 575 35.76 -17.87 15.29
N GLU A 576 35.55 -19.18 15.48
CA GLU A 576 35.52 -20.15 14.38
C GLU A 576 34.26 -19.96 13.52
N MET A 577 34.45 -19.93 12.21
CA MET A 577 33.38 -19.79 11.21
C MET A 577 33.51 -20.87 10.15
N ARG A 578 32.37 -21.37 9.67
CA ARG A 578 32.32 -22.20 8.46
C ARG A 578 31.83 -21.37 7.29
N VAL A 579 32.59 -21.39 6.21
CA VAL A 579 32.43 -20.49 5.08
C VAL A 579 32.31 -21.26 3.77
N PHE A 580 31.48 -20.77 2.87
CA PHE A 580 31.38 -21.20 1.47
C PHE A 580 31.78 -20.03 0.55
N ASN A 581 32.84 -20.21 -0.24
CA ASN A 581 33.34 -19.19 -1.18
C ASN A 581 32.48 -19.20 -2.46
N GLN A 582 31.77 -18.10 -2.72
CA GLN A 582 30.88 -17.97 -3.90
C GLN A 582 31.62 -17.69 -5.22
N ILE A 583 32.95 -17.52 -5.19
CA ILE A 583 33.78 -17.11 -6.34
C ILE A 583 33.58 -18.03 -7.57
N GLN A 584 33.20 -19.29 -7.38
CA GLN A 584 33.10 -20.26 -8.47
C GLN A 584 31.68 -20.59 -8.92
N ARG A 585 30.66 -20.50 -8.03
CA ARG A 585 29.25 -20.84 -8.33
C ARG A 585 28.30 -20.12 -7.38
N ASP A 586 27.26 -19.50 -7.94
CA ASP A 586 26.13 -18.94 -7.19
C ASP A 586 25.15 -20.07 -6.79
N GLN A 587 25.65 -21.02 -5.98
CA GLN A 587 24.95 -22.22 -5.55
C GLN A 587 24.61 -22.15 -4.05
N CYS A 588 23.43 -22.65 -3.68
CA CYS A 588 23.10 -22.83 -2.27
C CYS A 588 23.81 -24.06 -1.66
N PRO A 589 24.58 -23.92 -0.56
CA PRO A 589 25.29 -25.05 0.04
C PRO A 589 24.38 -26.08 0.73
N CYS A 590 23.11 -25.74 0.99
CA CYS A 590 22.15 -26.63 1.65
C CYS A 590 21.22 -27.37 0.69
N CYS A 591 20.79 -26.73 -0.41
CA CYS A 591 19.88 -27.36 -1.38
C CYS A 591 20.49 -27.56 -2.77
N ALA A 592 21.74 -27.17 -2.98
CA ALA A 592 22.49 -27.31 -4.24
C ALA A 592 21.83 -26.65 -5.47
N GLN A 593 20.81 -25.81 -5.28
CA GLN A 593 20.21 -25.04 -6.37
C GLN A 593 21.12 -23.89 -6.77
N GLU A 594 21.18 -23.64 -8.08
CA GLU A 594 21.99 -22.60 -8.72
C GLU A 594 21.05 -21.62 -9.43
N SER A 595 21.37 -20.32 -9.35
CA SER A 595 20.63 -19.31 -10.11
C SER A 595 21.26 -19.09 -11.48
N ALA A 596 20.45 -19.11 -12.54
CA ALA A 596 20.91 -18.76 -13.88
C ALA A 596 21.23 -17.26 -14.02
N SER A 597 20.68 -16.42 -13.15
CA SER A 597 20.86 -14.96 -13.15
C SER A 597 21.95 -14.46 -12.19
N GLY A 598 22.65 -15.36 -11.47
CA GLY A 598 23.68 -14.99 -10.51
C GLY A 598 23.16 -14.31 -9.22
N ARG A 599 21.85 -14.46 -8.91
CA ARG A 599 21.23 -13.99 -7.66
C ARG A 599 20.53 -15.12 -6.87
N GLN A 600 21.28 -16.07 -6.31
CA GLN A 600 20.73 -17.21 -5.55
C GLN A 600 20.30 -16.84 -4.12
N PHE A 601 20.80 -15.73 -3.58
CA PHE A 601 20.52 -15.28 -2.22
C PHE A 601 19.85 -13.92 -2.25
N ARG A 602 18.76 -13.78 -1.49
CA ARG A 602 18.04 -12.52 -1.31
C ARG A 602 18.31 -11.94 0.07
N ARG A 603 18.37 -10.62 0.17
CA ARG A 603 18.51 -9.91 1.44
C ARG A 603 17.23 -10.04 2.27
N ALA A 604 17.36 -10.14 3.59
CA ALA A 604 16.23 -10.10 4.50
C ALA A 604 15.85 -8.64 4.80
N SER A 605 15.35 -7.93 3.79
CA SER A 605 14.91 -6.53 3.85
C SER A 605 13.49 -6.39 3.30
N ILE A 606 12.78 -5.37 3.78
CA ILE A 606 11.41 -5.06 3.41
C ILE A 606 11.36 -3.59 3.02
N GLY A 607 11.20 -3.35 1.73
CA GLY A 607 11.08 -1.99 1.18
C GLY A 607 9.73 -1.35 1.48
N THR A 608 9.74 -0.02 1.51
CA THR A 608 8.63 0.90 1.61
C THR A 608 7.45 0.54 0.69
N PRO A 609 7.63 0.17 -0.59
CA PRO A 609 6.50 -0.14 -1.47
C PRO A 609 5.67 -1.35 -1.00
N PHE A 610 6.32 -2.35 -0.39
CA PHE A 610 5.60 -3.49 0.19
C PHE A 610 4.85 -3.08 1.45
N MET A 611 5.51 -2.36 2.37
CA MET A 611 4.88 -1.91 3.61
C MET A 611 3.70 -0.98 3.35
N LEU A 612 3.82 -0.06 2.38
CA LEU A 612 2.72 0.82 2.00
C LEU A 612 1.49 0.04 1.52
N SER A 613 1.66 -1.09 0.82
CA SER A 613 0.53 -1.94 0.42
C SER A 613 -0.25 -2.48 1.62
N THR A 614 0.46 -2.92 2.65
CA THR A 614 -0.15 -3.40 3.90
C THR A 614 -0.75 -2.27 4.72
N VAL A 615 -0.03 -1.17 4.90
CA VAL A 615 -0.41 -0.02 5.73
C VAL A 615 -1.63 0.69 5.12
N ILE A 616 -1.58 1.08 3.85
CA ILE A 616 -2.66 1.82 3.19
C ILE A 616 -3.94 1.00 3.17
N SER A 617 -3.85 -0.29 2.81
CA SER A 617 -5.04 -1.15 2.79
C SER A 617 -5.67 -1.30 4.17
N THR A 618 -4.87 -1.22 5.24
CA THR A 618 -5.37 -1.31 6.63
C THR A 618 -5.97 0.02 7.07
N VAL A 619 -5.27 1.14 6.88
CA VAL A 619 -5.76 2.47 7.28
C VAL A 619 -7.04 2.85 6.53
N LEU A 620 -7.13 2.51 5.24
CA LEU A 620 -8.30 2.79 4.41
C LEU A 620 -9.58 2.11 4.93
N GLU A 621 -9.45 0.96 5.61
CA GLU A 621 -10.56 0.26 6.29
C GLU A 621 -11.17 1.07 7.45
N PHE A 622 -10.39 1.99 8.02
CA PHE A 622 -10.81 2.86 9.11
C PHE A 622 -11.22 4.27 8.61
N CYS A 623 -10.98 4.61 7.34
CA CYS A 623 -11.48 5.88 6.78
C CYS A 623 -13.01 5.88 6.69
N PRO A 624 -13.71 7.00 6.94
CA PRO A 624 -15.17 7.04 6.91
C PRO A 624 -15.74 6.68 5.54
N GLU A 625 -16.91 6.04 5.55
CA GLU A 625 -17.67 5.75 4.33
C GLU A 625 -18.21 7.04 3.69
N ASP A 626 -18.48 6.98 2.38
CA ASP A 626 -19.10 8.08 1.69
C ASP A 626 -20.57 8.24 2.14
N LYS A 627 -20.99 9.48 2.41
CA LYS A 627 -22.36 9.78 2.85
C LYS A 627 -23.40 9.55 1.74
N ILE A 628 -22.97 9.54 0.47
CA ILE A 628 -23.83 9.43 -0.70
C ILE A 628 -23.58 8.08 -1.38
N ASP A 629 -24.59 7.21 -1.39
CA ASP A 629 -24.58 5.92 -2.09
C ASP A 629 -23.28 5.08 -1.89
N PRO A 630 -22.91 4.75 -0.63
CA PRO A 630 -21.69 3.98 -0.36
C PRO A 630 -21.74 2.57 -0.98
N LEU A 631 -22.90 1.93 -1.08
CA LEU A 631 -23.00 0.53 -1.52
C LEU A 631 -22.65 0.28 -2.99
N ASN A 632 -22.67 1.31 -3.83
CA ASN A 632 -22.33 1.23 -5.27
C ASN A 632 -20.95 1.84 -5.59
N LYS A 633 -20.17 2.18 -4.55
CA LYS A 633 -18.82 2.75 -4.68
C LYS A 633 -17.78 1.71 -4.28
N PRO A 634 -16.62 1.66 -4.98
CA PRO A 634 -15.47 0.87 -4.55
C PRO A 634 -15.15 1.14 -3.08
N PHE A 635 -14.96 0.09 -2.30
CA PHE A 635 -14.73 0.12 -0.86
C PHE A 635 -15.61 1.12 -0.10
N ARG A 636 -16.89 1.22 -0.46
CA ARG A 636 -17.86 2.12 0.15
C ARG A 636 -17.51 3.61 0.07
N GLY A 637 -16.72 3.99 -0.93
CA GLY A 637 -16.27 5.36 -1.16
C GLY A 637 -15.32 5.89 -0.08
N ARG A 638 -14.70 5.01 0.72
CA ARG A 638 -13.64 5.38 1.67
C ARG A 638 -12.46 5.98 0.94
N ARG A 639 -11.88 7.06 1.48
CA ARG A 639 -10.88 7.87 0.76
C ARG A 639 -9.65 8.17 1.60
N MET A 640 -8.50 8.12 0.95
CA MET A 640 -7.20 8.44 1.51
C MET A 640 -6.32 9.11 0.44
N ILE A 641 -5.36 9.90 0.88
CA ILE A 641 -4.28 10.41 0.02
C ILE A 641 -2.96 9.95 0.62
N SER A 642 -2.04 9.54 -0.23
CA SER A 642 -0.66 9.23 0.16
C SER A 642 0.32 10.13 -0.57
N PHE A 643 1.41 10.48 0.09
CA PHE A 643 2.48 11.30 -0.49
C PHE A 643 3.77 10.51 -0.59
N THR A 644 4.48 10.68 -1.70
CA THR A 644 5.81 10.11 -1.91
C THR A 644 6.74 11.19 -2.49
N ASP A 645 7.97 11.21 -2.03
CA ASP A 645 9.04 12.10 -2.51
C ASP A 645 9.50 11.76 -3.94
N SER A 646 9.36 10.50 -4.35
CA SER A 646 9.69 10.03 -5.69
C SER A 646 8.47 10.05 -6.63
N ARG A 647 8.54 10.80 -7.74
CA ARG A 647 7.51 10.75 -8.80
C ARG A 647 7.38 9.36 -9.43
N GLN A 648 8.51 8.68 -9.65
CA GLN A 648 8.49 7.30 -10.17
C GLN A 648 7.94 6.34 -9.11
N GLY A 649 8.26 6.58 -7.84
CA GLY A 649 7.66 5.88 -6.70
C GLY A 649 6.14 6.00 -6.69
N THR A 650 5.61 7.21 -6.89
CA THR A 650 4.16 7.48 -7.01
C THR A 650 3.49 6.60 -8.06
N ALA A 651 4.04 6.58 -9.28
CA ALA A 651 3.48 5.81 -10.39
C ALA A 651 3.52 4.30 -10.12
N ARG A 652 4.66 3.79 -9.64
CA ARG A 652 4.85 2.36 -9.33
C ARG A 652 3.95 1.91 -8.18
N ILE A 653 3.83 2.69 -7.11
CA ILE A 653 2.95 2.39 -5.97
C ILE A 653 1.48 2.39 -6.43
N ALA A 654 1.03 3.39 -7.18
CA ALA A 654 -0.35 3.46 -7.65
C ALA A 654 -0.74 2.19 -8.44
N VAL A 655 0.09 1.76 -9.38
CA VAL A 655 -0.14 0.54 -10.17
C VAL A 655 -0.10 -0.72 -9.30
N LYS A 656 0.91 -0.84 -8.42
CA LYS A 656 1.04 -2.01 -7.52
C LYS A 656 -0.19 -2.15 -6.62
N LEU A 657 -0.62 -1.07 -5.96
CA LEU A 657 -1.80 -1.09 -5.10
C LEU A 657 -3.09 -1.43 -5.86
N GLN A 658 -3.22 -0.96 -7.11
CA GLN A 658 -4.36 -1.34 -7.95
C GLN A 658 -4.38 -2.85 -8.19
N GLN A 659 -3.24 -3.43 -8.55
CA GLN A 659 -3.10 -4.86 -8.81
C GLN A 659 -3.29 -5.69 -7.54
N ASP A 660 -2.75 -5.26 -6.40
CA ASP A 660 -2.90 -5.93 -5.11
C ASP A 660 -4.37 -5.93 -4.67
N SER A 661 -5.06 -4.79 -4.80
CA SER A 661 -6.50 -4.68 -4.50
C SER A 661 -7.34 -5.62 -5.38
N GLU A 662 -7.08 -5.62 -6.69
CA GLU A 662 -7.72 -6.51 -7.65
C GLU A 662 -7.51 -7.99 -7.31
N ARG A 663 -6.25 -8.39 -7.08
CA ARG A 663 -5.88 -9.78 -6.76
C ARG A 663 -6.51 -10.23 -5.46
N ASN A 664 -6.41 -9.43 -4.40
CA ASN A 664 -6.96 -9.79 -3.09
C ASN A 664 -8.48 -9.94 -3.16
N ARG A 665 -9.18 -9.05 -3.88
CA ARG A 665 -10.63 -9.19 -4.09
C ARG A 665 -10.96 -10.48 -4.83
N ILE A 666 -10.32 -10.74 -5.97
CA ILE A 666 -10.62 -11.91 -6.80
C ILE A 666 -10.35 -13.21 -6.04
N ARG A 667 -9.25 -13.27 -5.28
CA ARG A 667 -8.93 -14.42 -4.43
C ARG A 667 -10.00 -14.69 -3.39
N SER A 668 -10.46 -13.63 -2.73
CA SER A 668 -11.54 -13.70 -1.76
C SER A 668 -12.86 -14.17 -2.39
N LEU A 669 -13.22 -13.61 -3.55
CA LEU A 669 -14.41 -14.03 -4.28
C LEU A 669 -14.36 -15.50 -4.69
N VAL A 670 -13.24 -15.99 -5.22
CA VAL A 670 -13.09 -17.40 -5.61
C VAL A 670 -13.23 -18.32 -4.38
N TYR A 671 -12.54 -18.02 -3.29
CA TYR A 671 -12.60 -18.83 -2.07
C TYR A 671 -14.03 -18.90 -1.50
N HIS A 672 -14.68 -17.74 -1.34
CA HIS A 672 -16.03 -17.68 -0.77
C HIS A 672 -17.12 -18.21 -1.71
N SER A 673 -16.92 -18.12 -3.03
CA SER A 673 -17.81 -18.76 -4.01
C SER A 673 -17.76 -20.27 -3.91
N LEU A 674 -16.57 -20.86 -3.73
CA LEU A 674 -16.43 -22.29 -3.46
C LEU A 674 -16.97 -22.70 -2.09
N LEU A 675 -16.84 -21.82 -1.10
CA LEU A 675 -17.35 -22.07 0.25
C LEU A 675 -18.88 -22.07 0.29
N GLY A 676 -19.52 -21.15 -0.44
CA GLY A 676 -20.97 -21.03 -0.54
C GLY A 676 -21.61 -21.94 -1.60
N ALA A 677 -20.79 -22.62 -2.41
CA ALA A 677 -21.29 -23.56 -3.40
C ALA A 677 -21.95 -24.76 -2.72
N THR A 678 -23.14 -25.13 -3.21
CA THR A 678 -23.87 -26.31 -2.77
C THR A 678 -23.46 -27.52 -3.62
N PRO A 679 -23.30 -28.73 -3.04
CA PRO A 679 -23.06 -29.92 -3.84
C PRO A 679 -24.24 -30.15 -4.79
N SER A 680 -23.99 -30.23 -6.09
CA SER A 680 -25.01 -30.56 -7.10
C SER A 680 -25.47 -32.02 -7.04
N ALA A 681 -24.77 -32.87 -6.29
CA ALA A 681 -25.10 -34.27 -6.08
C ALA A 681 -24.90 -34.63 -4.60
N SER A 682 -25.92 -35.23 -3.99
CA SER A 682 -25.79 -36.09 -2.82
C SER A 682 -25.83 -37.55 -3.28
N LEU A 683 -25.50 -38.50 -2.40
CA LEU A 683 -26.00 -39.86 -2.61
C LEU A 683 -27.53 -39.79 -2.53
N SER A 684 -28.25 -40.52 -3.37
CA SER A 684 -29.69 -40.70 -3.18
C SER A 684 -29.93 -41.47 -1.88
N GLU A 685 -31.11 -41.34 -1.27
CA GLU A 685 -31.45 -42.12 -0.07
C GLU A 685 -31.28 -43.64 -0.31
N GLU A 686 -31.59 -44.11 -1.52
CA GLU A 686 -31.34 -45.47 -1.99
C GLU A 686 -29.84 -45.84 -2.00
N ASP A 687 -28.98 -44.99 -2.58
CA ASP A 687 -27.53 -45.23 -2.64
C ASP A 687 -26.89 -45.17 -1.23
N GLU A 688 -27.44 -44.38 -0.30
CA GLU A 688 -26.99 -44.36 1.10
C GLU A 688 -27.40 -45.62 1.87
N GLN A 689 -28.63 -46.09 1.65
CA GLN A 689 -29.13 -47.32 2.23
C GLN A 689 -28.35 -48.53 1.71
N ASP A 690 -28.14 -48.63 0.39
CA ASP A 690 -27.32 -49.67 -0.25
C ASP A 690 -25.90 -49.68 0.31
N LEU A 691 -25.29 -48.50 0.49
CA LEU A 691 -23.95 -48.40 1.06
C LEU A 691 -23.92 -48.90 2.51
N HIS A 692 -24.95 -48.60 3.31
CA HIS A 692 -25.05 -49.07 4.69
C HIS A 692 -25.19 -50.59 4.74
N ASP A 693 -26.13 -51.14 3.97
CA ASP A 693 -26.42 -52.58 3.90
C ASP A 693 -25.19 -53.36 3.43
N TYR A 694 -24.50 -52.91 2.38
CA TYR A 694 -23.28 -53.55 1.89
C TYR A 694 -22.11 -53.45 2.88
N LEU A 695 -21.99 -52.36 3.65
CA LEU A 695 -20.96 -52.24 4.70
C LEU A 695 -21.22 -53.24 5.84
N ASP A 696 -22.47 -53.48 6.19
CA ASP A 696 -22.83 -54.46 7.21
C ASP A 696 -22.65 -55.90 6.71
N GLU A 697 -22.99 -56.18 5.44
CA GLU A 697 -22.66 -57.46 4.79
C GLU A 697 -21.14 -57.70 4.69
N GLU A 698 -20.34 -56.66 4.44
CA GLU A 698 -18.86 -56.73 4.42
C GLU A 698 -18.30 -57.04 5.82
N ARG A 699 -18.83 -56.39 6.87
CA ARG A 699 -18.46 -56.65 8.27
C ARG A 699 -18.85 -58.05 8.73
N ALA A 700 -19.98 -58.56 8.26
CA ALA A 700 -20.46 -59.91 8.55
C ALA A 700 -19.78 -61.00 7.71
N GLY A 701 -18.99 -60.63 6.69
CA GLY A 701 -18.34 -61.56 5.76
C GLY A 701 -19.31 -62.25 4.80
N THR A 702 -20.52 -61.72 4.62
CA THR A 702 -21.60 -62.31 3.80
C THR A 702 -21.81 -61.59 2.46
N ILE A 703 -21.00 -60.58 2.15
CA ILE A 703 -21.14 -59.80 0.91
C ILE A 703 -20.97 -60.67 -0.34
N ARG A 704 -21.90 -60.52 -1.28
CA ARG A 704 -21.86 -61.31 -2.52
C ARG A 704 -20.79 -60.76 -3.46
N PRO A 705 -20.06 -61.60 -4.22
CA PRO A 705 -19.01 -61.15 -5.14
C PRO A 705 -19.45 -60.10 -6.18
N ARG A 706 -20.74 -60.10 -6.56
CA ARG A 706 -21.32 -59.11 -7.48
C ARG A 706 -21.51 -57.72 -6.86
N ASP A 707 -21.70 -57.66 -5.54
CA ASP A 707 -22.06 -56.44 -4.80
C ASP A 707 -20.79 -55.69 -4.30
N VAL A 708 -19.65 -56.40 -4.19
CA VAL A 708 -18.33 -55.81 -3.85
C VAL A 708 -17.94 -54.65 -4.77
N ARG A 709 -18.23 -54.75 -6.07
CA ARG A 709 -17.94 -53.69 -7.04
C ARG A 709 -18.80 -52.44 -6.80
N ARG A 710 -20.08 -52.63 -6.46
CA ARG A 710 -21.02 -51.55 -6.16
C ARG A 710 -20.71 -50.90 -4.81
N LEU A 711 -20.34 -51.68 -3.79
CA LEU A 711 -19.83 -51.17 -2.51
C LEU A 711 -18.61 -50.28 -2.71
N GLN A 712 -17.63 -50.71 -3.51
CA GLN A 712 -16.46 -49.89 -3.80
C GLN A 712 -16.83 -48.60 -4.55
N GLU A 713 -17.75 -48.68 -5.53
CA GLU A 713 -18.26 -47.51 -6.24
C GLU A 713 -18.94 -46.50 -5.31
N LEU A 714 -19.80 -46.97 -4.39
CA LEU A 714 -20.50 -46.11 -3.42
C LEU A 714 -19.54 -45.54 -2.37
N LYS A 715 -18.55 -46.31 -1.91
CA LYS A 715 -17.44 -45.83 -1.06
C LYS A 715 -16.66 -44.71 -1.75
N ASP A 716 -16.28 -44.91 -3.01
CA ASP A 716 -15.53 -43.93 -3.80
C ASP A 716 -16.36 -42.65 -4.06
N ARG A 717 -17.66 -42.80 -4.32
CA ARG A 717 -18.60 -41.70 -4.57
C ARG A 717 -18.86 -40.91 -3.27
N LYS A 718 -19.06 -41.58 -2.14
CA LYS A 718 -19.14 -40.94 -0.80
C LYS A 718 -17.84 -40.22 -0.44
N ALA A 719 -16.69 -40.86 -0.69
CA ALA A 719 -15.38 -40.26 -0.49
C ALA A 719 -15.15 -39.03 -1.40
N SER A 720 -15.63 -39.07 -2.64
CA SER A 720 -15.58 -37.92 -3.55
C SER A 720 -16.44 -36.76 -3.06
N LEU A 721 -17.65 -37.04 -2.56
CA LEU A 721 -18.54 -36.02 -1.98
C LEU A 721 -17.95 -35.39 -0.71
N SER A 722 -17.24 -36.18 0.11
CA SER A 722 -16.54 -35.65 1.29
C SER A 722 -15.37 -34.71 0.98
N LYS A 723 -14.87 -34.67 -0.27
CA LYS A 723 -13.82 -33.73 -0.71
C LYS A 723 -14.34 -32.31 -0.95
N GLY A 724 -15.67 -32.10 -0.99
CA GLY A 724 -16.28 -30.79 -1.20
C GLY A 724 -16.63 -30.49 -2.65
N VAL A 725 -17.37 -29.39 -2.83
CA VAL A 725 -17.94 -28.97 -4.11
C VAL A 725 -16.83 -28.62 -5.11
N GLU A 726 -17.02 -29.06 -6.34
CA GLU A 726 -16.13 -28.79 -7.45
C GLU A 726 -16.88 -27.91 -8.46
N LEU A 727 -16.33 -26.73 -8.77
CA LEU A 727 -16.95 -25.76 -9.68
C LEU A 727 -16.19 -25.70 -11.02
N PRO A 728 -16.87 -25.85 -12.16
CA PRO A 728 -16.28 -25.63 -13.49
C PRO A 728 -15.83 -24.18 -13.70
N TRP A 729 -14.86 -23.99 -14.60
CA TRP A 729 -14.41 -22.66 -15.04
C TRP A 729 -15.55 -21.70 -15.37
N THR A 730 -16.52 -22.16 -16.15
CA THR A 730 -17.65 -21.33 -16.61
C THR A 730 -18.58 -20.90 -15.48
N GLU A 731 -18.77 -21.76 -14.47
CA GLU A 731 -19.58 -21.45 -13.30
C GLU A 731 -18.85 -20.49 -12.36
N MET A 732 -17.53 -20.69 -12.15
CA MET A 732 -16.71 -19.74 -11.40
C MET A 732 -16.74 -18.34 -12.04
N VAL A 733 -16.56 -18.25 -13.35
CA VAL A 733 -16.70 -16.99 -14.09
C VAL A 733 -18.08 -16.37 -13.86
N SER A 734 -19.15 -17.17 -13.97
CA SER A 734 -20.52 -16.69 -13.77
C SER A 734 -20.74 -16.19 -12.33
N SER A 735 -20.22 -16.89 -11.34
CA SER A 735 -20.26 -16.48 -9.93
C SER A 735 -19.54 -15.15 -9.70
N LEU A 736 -18.37 -14.94 -10.31
CA LEU A 736 -17.65 -13.66 -10.21
C LEU A 736 -18.43 -12.51 -10.86
N THR A 737 -19.17 -12.77 -11.95
CA THR A 737 -19.93 -11.71 -12.64
C THR A 737 -21.09 -11.15 -11.84
N THR A 738 -21.61 -11.84 -10.82
CA THR A 738 -22.72 -11.32 -9.99
C THR A 738 -22.24 -10.33 -8.92
N ASN A 739 -20.93 -10.20 -8.73
CA ASN A 739 -20.36 -9.33 -7.71
C ASN A 739 -20.33 -7.85 -8.16
N LYS A 740 -20.82 -6.96 -7.29
CA LYS A 740 -20.84 -5.52 -7.54
C LYS A 740 -19.47 -4.89 -7.75
N ASP A 741 -18.43 -5.31 -7.02
CA ASP A 741 -17.09 -4.74 -7.20
C ASP A 741 -16.56 -5.01 -8.61
N LEU A 742 -16.94 -6.14 -9.21
CA LEU A 742 -16.59 -6.44 -10.59
C LEU A 742 -17.41 -5.63 -11.59
N GLN A 743 -18.73 -5.57 -11.41
CA GLN A 743 -19.65 -4.89 -12.34
C GLN A 743 -19.52 -3.36 -12.31
N GLU A 744 -19.54 -2.76 -11.11
CA GLU A 744 -19.63 -1.31 -10.92
C GLU A 744 -18.26 -0.66 -10.68
N GLY A 745 -17.32 -1.42 -10.08
CA GLY A 745 -15.96 -0.97 -9.80
C GLY A 745 -14.99 -1.26 -10.96
N LEU A 746 -14.59 -2.53 -11.09
CA LEU A 746 -13.54 -2.97 -12.02
C LEU A 746 -13.92 -2.72 -13.48
N LEU A 747 -15.09 -3.17 -13.93
CA LEU A 747 -15.52 -3.04 -15.32
C LEU A 747 -15.62 -1.58 -15.75
N ARG A 748 -16.07 -0.70 -14.85
CA ARG A 748 -16.09 0.74 -15.11
C ARG A 748 -14.70 1.28 -15.41
N TYR A 749 -13.68 0.86 -14.67
CA TYR A 749 -12.30 1.26 -14.96
C TYR A 749 -11.79 0.63 -16.27
N TYR A 750 -11.91 -0.69 -16.45
CA TYR A 750 -11.37 -1.39 -17.62
C TYR A 750 -12.05 -0.99 -18.94
N SER A 751 -13.35 -0.63 -18.92
CA SER A 751 -14.06 -0.09 -20.09
C SER A 751 -13.53 1.29 -20.53
N THR A 752 -12.95 2.09 -19.62
CA THR A 752 -12.25 3.33 -20.00
C THR A 752 -10.92 3.07 -20.69
N LEU A 753 -10.28 1.92 -20.44
CA LEU A 753 -9.05 1.50 -21.11
C LEU A 753 -9.32 0.92 -22.49
N SER A 754 -10.37 0.09 -22.62
CA SER A 754 -10.78 -0.48 -23.92
C SER A 754 -12.26 -0.89 -23.91
N LYS A 755 -13.10 -0.11 -24.61
CA LYS A 755 -14.50 -0.49 -24.88
C LYS A 755 -14.63 -1.68 -25.81
N ILE A 756 -13.62 -1.94 -26.64
CA ILE A 756 -13.60 -3.07 -27.59
C ILE A 756 -13.41 -4.39 -26.82
N ALA A 757 -12.46 -4.42 -25.88
CA ALA A 757 -12.19 -5.62 -25.08
C ALA A 757 -13.30 -5.88 -24.04
N PHE A 758 -13.92 -4.82 -23.53
CA PHE A 758 -14.95 -4.90 -22.49
C PHE A 758 -16.24 -4.18 -22.92
N PRO A 759 -17.02 -4.78 -23.85
CA PRO A 759 -18.29 -4.21 -24.30
C PRO A 759 -19.37 -4.29 -23.20
N GLU A 760 -20.41 -3.47 -23.28
CA GLU A 760 -21.44 -3.38 -22.22
C GLU A 760 -22.17 -4.71 -21.95
N THR A 761 -22.38 -5.55 -22.98
CA THR A 761 -23.17 -6.79 -22.86
C THR A 761 -22.39 -7.98 -22.32
N SER A 762 -21.09 -8.10 -22.62
CA SER A 762 -20.26 -9.26 -22.24
C SER A 762 -18.99 -8.90 -21.46
N GLY A 763 -18.73 -7.61 -21.24
CA GLY A 763 -17.50 -7.11 -20.63
C GLY A 763 -17.27 -7.64 -19.22
N ALA A 764 -18.32 -7.79 -18.41
CA ALA A 764 -18.21 -8.39 -17.07
C ALA A 764 -17.70 -9.84 -17.14
N ARG A 765 -18.24 -10.64 -18.06
CA ARG A 765 -17.84 -12.05 -18.25
C ARG A 765 -16.41 -12.15 -18.78
N THR A 766 -16.04 -11.31 -19.74
CA THR A 766 -14.66 -11.22 -20.25
C THR A 766 -13.70 -10.84 -19.12
N LEU A 767 -14.04 -9.83 -18.33
CA LEU A 767 -13.20 -9.34 -17.24
C LEU A 767 -13.04 -10.39 -16.13
N ALA A 768 -14.12 -11.07 -15.73
CA ALA A 768 -14.05 -12.19 -14.79
C ALA A 768 -13.12 -13.30 -15.29
N GLY A 769 -13.19 -13.64 -16.58
CA GLY A 769 -12.28 -14.58 -17.23
C GLY A 769 -10.82 -14.12 -17.18
N VAL A 770 -10.54 -12.86 -17.50
CA VAL A 770 -9.19 -12.26 -17.42
C VAL A 770 -8.65 -12.30 -15.98
N MET A 771 -9.48 -11.98 -14.99
CA MET A 771 -9.09 -11.97 -13.58
C MET A 771 -8.81 -13.38 -13.04
N LEU A 772 -9.64 -14.35 -13.42
CA LEU A 772 -9.43 -15.75 -13.06
C LEU A 772 -8.18 -16.31 -13.76
N ALA A 773 -7.97 -15.92 -15.02
CA ALA A 773 -6.78 -16.29 -15.79
C ALA A 773 -5.51 -15.72 -15.16
N ARG A 774 -5.52 -14.48 -14.69
CA ARG A 774 -4.41 -13.87 -13.95
C ARG A 774 -3.98 -14.69 -12.73
N GLU A 775 -4.92 -15.34 -12.04
CA GLU A 775 -4.66 -16.12 -10.83
C GLU A 775 -4.22 -17.57 -11.10
N PHE A 776 -4.74 -18.21 -12.16
CA PHE A 776 -4.61 -19.66 -12.38
C PHE A 776 -4.00 -20.09 -13.73
N VAL A 777 -3.70 -19.19 -14.67
CA VAL A 777 -3.08 -19.58 -15.95
C VAL A 777 -1.72 -20.25 -15.75
N ARG A 778 -0.94 -19.77 -14.79
CA ARG A 778 0.37 -20.32 -14.44
C ARG A 778 0.37 -20.68 -12.96
N ARG A 779 0.90 -21.85 -12.62
CA ARG A 779 1.25 -22.19 -11.24
C ARG A 779 2.63 -21.61 -10.93
N PRO A 780 2.75 -20.55 -10.12
CA PRO A 780 4.05 -19.96 -9.84
C PRO A 780 4.89 -20.89 -8.96
N LYS A 781 6.22 -20.76 -9.03
CA LYS A 781 7.12 -21.56 -8.18
C LYS A 781 7.01 -21.11 -6.72
N ARG A 782 6.91 -19.79 -6.52
CA ARG A 782 6.97 -19.16 -5.19
C ARG A 782 6.02 -18.00 -4.95
N GLN A 783 5.45 -17.36 -5.96
CA GLN A 783 4.50 -16.27 -5.74
C GLN A 783 3.25 -16.80 -5.03
N ASN A 784 2.66 -15.98 -4.17
CA ASN A 784 1.39 -16.32 -3.51
C ASN A 784 0.25 -16.29 -4.55
N ASN A 785 -0.46 -17.39 -4.67
CA ASN A 785 -1.76 -17.52 -5.32
C ASN A 785 -2.60 -18.54 -4.51
N LEU A 786 -3.89 -18.68 -4.83
CA LEU A 786 -4.78 -19.59 -4.08
C LEU A 786 -4.29 -21.05 -4.05
N GLU A 787 -3.60 -21.52 -5.09
CA GLU A 787 -3.02 -22.88 -5.14
C GLU A 787 -1.81 -23.04 -4.21
N THR A 788 -0.85 -22.11 -4.28
CA THR A 788 0.40 -22.17 -3.51
C THR A 788 0.22 -21.85 -2.03
N MET A 789 -0.84 -21.10 -1.71
CA MET A 789 -1.39 -20.88 -0.36
C MET A 789 -2.21 -22.08 0.14
N GLY A 790 -2.47 -23.08 -0.71
CA GLY A 790 -3.20 -24.28 -0.35
C GLY A 790 -4.68 -24.02 -0.02
N LEU A 791 -5.27 -22.93 -0.49
CA LEU A 791 -6.69 -22.62 -0.26
C LEU A 791 -7.59 -23.23 -1.34
N VAL A 792 -7.09 -23.34 -2.58
CA VAL A 792 -7.83 -23.90 -3.72
C VAL A 792 -6.99 -24.95 -4.44
N GLU A 793 -7.62 -26.08 -4.75
CA GLU A 793 -7.12 -27.14 -5.62
C GLU A 793 -7.64 -26.91 -7.04
N ILE A 794 -6.77 -27.09 -8.04
CA ILE A 794 -7.18 -27.19 -9.44
C ILE A 794 -7.36 -28.66 -9.78
N THR A 795 -8.57 -29.01 -10.22
CA THR A 795 -8.89 -30.37 -10.65
C THR A 795 -9.15 -30.43 -12.16
N TYR A 796 -8.94 -31.61 -12.74
CA TYR A 796 -9.19 -31.90 -14.15
C TYR A 796 -10.13 -33.10 -14.24
N PRO A 797 -11.45 -32.90 -14.28
CA PRO A 797 -12.41 -33.99 -14.17
C PRO A 797 -12.27 -35.03 -15.28
N ALA A 798 -11.84 -34.57 -16.46
CA ALA A 798 -11.58 -35.45 -17.60
C ALA A 798 -10.45 -36.46 -17.38
N LEU A 799 -9.59 -36.31 -16.34
CA LEU A 799 -8.65 -37.37 -15.95
C LEU A 799 -9.36 -38.62 -15.44
N ALA A 800 -10.63 -38.53 -15.01
CA ALA A 800 -11.44 -39.69 -14.67
C ALA A 800 -11.68 -40.62 -15.86
N HIS A 801 -11.59 -40.13 -17.11
CA HIS A 801 -11.66 -40.95 -18.32
C HIS A 801 -10.45 -41.89 -18.49
N VAL A 802 -9.32 -41.59 -17.83
CA VAL A 802 -8.14 -42.46 -17.83
C VAL A 802 -8.36 -43.57 -16.81
N VAL A 803 -8.92 -44.71 -17.25
CA VAL A 803 -9.37 -45.78 -16.34
C VAL A 803 -8.32 -46.87 -16.03
N LYS A 804 -7.20 -46.89 -16.76
CA LYS A 804 -6.12 -47.88 -16.59
C LYS A 804 -4.76 -47.21 -16.63
N ALA A 805 -3.83 -47.72 -15.82
CA ALA A 805 -2.42 -47.35 -15.88
C ALA A 805 -1.73 -48.13 -17.01
N PRO A 806 -0.67 -47.58 -17.64
CA PRO A 806 0.14 -48.31 -18.60
C PRO A 806 0.68 -49.62 -18.00
N LEU A 807 0.80 -50.68 -18.82
CA LEU A 807 1.29 -51.99 -18.39
C LEU A 807 2.67 -51.92 -17.72
N GLU A 808 3.54 -51.02 -18.19
CA GLU A 808 4.89 -50.83 -17.69
C GLU A 808 4.97 -49.91 -16.46
N TRP A 809 3.84 -49.38 -15.99
CA TRP A 809 3.78 -48.50 -14.83
C TRP A 809 4.15 -49.28 -13.55
N PRO A 810 5.27 -48.97 -12.88
CA PRO A 810 5.85 -49.87 -11.86
C PRO A 810 4.95 -50.16 -10.66
N THR A 811 4.03 -49.26 -10.33
CA THR A 811 3.10 -49.45 -9.20
C THR A 811 1.81 -50.17 -9.60
N GLY A 812 1.51 -50.28 -10.90
CA GLY A 812 0.23 -50.77 -11.43
C GLY A 812 -1.01 -49.96 -11.03
N ASN A 813 -0.84 -48.92 -10.20
CA ASN A 813 -1.93 -48.19 -9.57
C ASN A 813 -2.39 -47.01 -10.44
N ILE A 814 -3.68 -47.01 -10.81
CA ILE A 814 -4.30 -45.93 -11.59
C ILE A 814 -4.30 -44.59 -10.85
N VAL A 815 -4.39 -44.59 -9.51
CA VAL A 815 -4.37 -43.39 -8.70
C VAL A 815 -3.01 -42.70 -8.79
N SER A 816 -1.91 -43.46 -8.69
CA SER A 816 -0.56 -42.90 -8.82
C SER A 816 -0.26 -42.44 -10.24
N TRP A 817 -0.82 -43.12 -11.26
CA TRP A 817 -0.72 -42.70 -12.65
C TRP A 817 -1.45 -41.37 -12.91
N ARG A 818 -2.71 -41.25 -12.46
CA ARG A 818 -3.47 -39.99 -12.56
C ARG A 818 -2.80 -38.85 -11.80
N ALA A 819 -2.20 -39.12 -10.63
CA ALA A 819 -1.42 -38.14 -9.89
C ALA A 819 -0.20 -37.65 -10.69
N TYR A 820 0.53 -38.56 -11.35
CA TYR A 820 1.63 -38.19 -12.24
C TYR A 820 1.14 -37.33 -13.42
N LEU A 821 0.03 -37.71 -14.08
CA LEU A 821 -0.57 -36.92 -15.17
C LEU A 821 -0.98 -35.51 -14.73
N LYS A 822 -1.59 -35.38 -13.55
CA LYS A 822 -1.92 -34.07 -12.97
C LYS A 822 -0.67 -33.24 -12.71
N ILE A 823 0.39 -33.84 -12.17
CA ILE A 823 1.68 -33.13 -11.98
C ILE A 823 2.25 -32.65 -13.32
N LEU A 824 2.12 -33.41 -14.41
CA LEU A 824 2.52 -32.94 -15.74
C LEU A 824 1.69 -31.73 -16.19
N LEU A 825 0.38 -31.73 -15.96
CA LEU A 825 -0.47 -30.58 -16.29
C LEU A 825 -0.07 -29.33 -15.48
N ASP A 826 0.15 -29.45 -14.17
CA ASP A 826 0.40 -28.30 -13.32
C ASP A 826 1.84 -27.78 -13.38
N PHE A 827 2.84 -28.67 -13.35
CA PHE A 827 4.27 -28.32 -13.20
C PHE A 827 5.06 -28.40 -14.51
N TYR A 828 4.43 -28.86 -15.59
CA TYR A 828 5.05 -28.83 -16.92
C TYR A 828 4.20 -28.06 -17.93
N VAL A 829 2.91 -28.35 -18.07
CA VAL A 829 2.02 -27.68 -19.04
C VAL A 829 1.74 -26.23 -18.62
N ARG A 830 1.08 -26.01 -17.47
CA ARG A 830 0.71 -24.68 -16.95
C ARG A 830 1.91 -23.83 -16.57
N GLU A 831 2.88 -24.39 -15.83
CA GLU A 831 4.09 -23.65 -15.42
C GLU A 831 4.84 -23.03 -16.62
N ASN A 832 4.85 -23.70 -17.77
CA ASN A 832 5.51 -23.23 -19.00
C ASN A 832 4.56 -22.52 -19.98
N SER A 833 3.30 -22.29 -19.59
CA SER A 833 2.28 -21.59 -20.38
C SER A 833 1.87 -22.29 -21.69
N PHE A 834 1.82 -23.62 -21.70
CA PHE A 834 1.30 -24.42 -22.83
C PHE A 834 -0.24 -24.46 -22.85
N LEU A 835 -0.85 -23.28 -22.95
CA LEU A 835 -2.29 -23.09 -22.82
C LEU A 835 -2.82 -22.09 -23.84
N HIS A 836 -4.10 -22.23 -24.16
CA HIS A 836 -4.82 -21.33 -25.02
C HIS A 836 -5.24 -20.08 -24.24
N LEU A 837 -4.88 -18.91 -24.75
CA LEU A 837 -5.23 -17.63 -24.15
C LEU A 837 -5.47 -16.59 -25.24
N ASP A 838 -6.61 -15.92 -25.17
CA ASP A 838 -7.01 -14.88 -26.11
C ASP A 838 -5.95 -13.74 -26.17
N GLN A 839 -5.71 -13.22 -27.37
CA GLN A 839 -4.68 -12.22 -27.60
C GLN A 839 -5.00 -10.87 -26.94
N GLU A 840 -6.28 -10.48 -26.86
CA GLU A 840 -6.70 -9.29 -26.14
C GLU A 840 -6.54 -9.48 -24.63
N TRP A 841 -6.79 -10.69 -24.10
CA TRP A 841 -6.62 -10.97 -22.65
C TRP A 841 -5.17 -10.78 -22.20
N GLN A 842 -4.20 -11.12 -23.05
CA GLN A 842 -2.77 -10.95 -22.74
C GLN A 842 -2.40 -9.50 -22.39
N ARG A 843 -3.14 -8.50 -22.90
CA ARG A 843 -2.92 -7.08 -22.58
C ARG A 843 -3.39 -6.68 -21.18
N PHE A 844 -4.35 -7.41 -20.62
CA PHE A 844 -5.04 -7.05 -19.36
C PHE A 844 -4.74 -7.99 -18.19
N ILE A 845 -4.12 -9.15 -18.42
CA ILE A 845 -3.70 -10.07 -17.35
C ILE A 845 -2.66 -9.43 -16.42
N GLY A 846 -1.92 -8.42 -16.87
CA GLY A 846 -0.95 -7.72 -16.01
C GLY A 846 0.31 -8.54 -15.69
N ALA A 847 0.55 -9.64 -16.41
CA ALA A 847 1.78 -10.42 -16.40
C ALA A 847 2.21 -10.72 -17.84
N LYS A 848 3.53 -10.78 -18.10
CA LYS A 848 4.06 -11.18 -19.41
C LYS A 848 3.88 -12.69 -19.58
N ILE A 849 2.74 -13.10 -20.12
CA ILE A 849 2.47 -14.50 -20.46
C ILE A 849 2.63 -14.68 -21.97
N SER A 850 3.49 -15.61 -22.35
CA SER A 850 3.66 -16.01 -23.75
C SER A 850 3.10 -17.42 -23.94
N PRO A 851 1.85 -17.57 -24.42
CA PRO A 851 1.28 -18.87 -24.77
C PRO A 851 2.21 -19.66 -25.69
N LYS A 852 2.34 -20.95 -25.40
CA LYS A 852 3.18 -21.90 -26.14
C LYS A 852 2.35 -23.08 -26.64
N TRP A 853 2.88 -23.80 -27.62
CA TRP A 853 2.29 -25.00 -28.20
C TRP A 853 3.14 -26.24 -27.90
N LEU A 854 2.47 -27.36 -27.65
CA LEU A 854 3.07 -28.67 -27.52
C LEU A 854 2.90 -29.49 -28.79
N LEU A 855 3.98 -30.08 -29.27
CA LEU A 855 3.95 -31.06 -30.36
C LEU A 855 4.05 -32.48 -29.81
N ALA A 856 3.53 -33.43 -30.59
CA ALA A 856 3.64 -34.85 -30.27
C ALA A 856 5.10 -35.28 -30.09
N PRO A 857 5.37 -36.29 -29.24
CA PRO A 857 6.73 -36.81 -29.01
C PRO A 857 7.39 -37.36 -30.29
N THR A 858 6.62 -37.68 -31.33
CA THR A 858 7.12 -38.16 -32.63
C THR A 858 7.40 -37.04 -33.63
N SER A 859 7.11 -35.78 -33.29
CA SER A 859 7.32 -34.65 -34.20
C SER A 859 8.81 -34.41 -34.47
N LYS A 860 9.15 -34.12 -35.73
CA LYS A 860 10.51 -33.78 -36.18
C LYS A 860 10.76 -32.27 -36.25
N GLU A 861 9.77 -31.45 -35.92
CA GLU A 861 9.91 -30.01 -35.93
C GLU A 861 10.90 -29.54 -34.86
N LYS A 862 11.67 -28.48 -35.19
CA LYS A 862 12.65 -27.93 -34.25
C LYS A 862 11.94 -27.13 -33.16
N ASN A 863 12.35 -27.37 -31.92
CA ASN A 863 11.91 -26.60 -30.76
C ASN A 863 12.28 -25.11 -30.91
N THR A 864 11.30 -24.22 -30.73
CA THR A 864 11.47 -22.76 -30.70
C THR A 864 11.15 -22.21 -29.31
N SER A 865 11.10 -20.89 -29.13
CA SER A 865 10.66 -20.28 -27.86
C SER A 865 9.16 -20.49 -27.60
N ARG A 866 8.36 -20.59 -28.66
CA ARG A 866 6.90 -20.72 -28.63
C ARG A 866 6.39 -22.15 -28.85
N ILE A 867 7.15 -23.00 -29.53
CA ILE A 867 6.74 -24.36 -29.88
C ILE A 867 7.73 -25.34 -29.27
N LYS A 868 7.25 -26.31 -28.48
CA LYS A 868 8.07 -27.34 -27.85
C LYS A 868 7.49 -28.72 -28.10
N THR A 869 8.34 -29.72 -28.31
CA THR A 869 7.96 -31.13 -28.31
C THR A 869 7.68 -31.61 -26.88
N TRP A 870 6.75 -32.56 -26.75
CA TRP A 870 6.53 -33.29 -25.50
C TRP A 870 7.86 -33.84 -24.95
N PRO A 871 8.09 -33.82 -23.62
CA PRO A 871 9.38 -34.14 -23.05
C PRO A 871 9.79 -35.58 -23.38
N GLN A 872 11.07 -35.74 -23.70
CA GLN A 872 11.74 -37.02 -23.94
C GLN A 872 13.12 -36.97 -23.28
N VAL A 873 13.67 -38.14 -22.98
CA VAL A 873 15.04 -38.29 -22.46
C VAL A 873 16.02 -37.62 -23.40
N ASN A 874 16.85 -36.74 -22.83
CA ASN A 874 17.92 -36.08 -23.57
C ASN A 874 19.16 -36.99 -23.58
N PRO A 875 19.54 -37.60 -24.72
CA PRO A 875 20.63 -38.57 -24.77
C PRO A 875 21.97 -37.92 -24.42
N GLY A 876 22.78 -38.59 -23.59
CA GLY A 876 24.12 -38.12 -23.18
C GLY A 876 24.13 -36.94 -22.20
N SER A 877 22.97 -36.37 -21.85
CA SER A 877 22.87 -35.31 -20.84
C SER A 877 22.57 -35.88 -19.45
N LYS A 878 23.39 -35.52 -18.45
CA LYS A 878 23.06 -35.75 -17.04
C LYS A 878 21.89 -34.88 -16.55
N ARG A 879 21.60 -33.77 -17.23
CA ARG A 879 20.50 -32.86 -16.91
C ARG A 879 19.27 -33.22 -17.75
N GLN A 880 18.26 -33.77 -17.09
CA GLN A 880 16.98 -34.13 -17.70
C GLN A 880 15.88 -33.11 -17.40
N SER A 881 14.73 -33.18 -18.08
CA SER A 881 13.57 -32.34 -17.74
C SER A 881 12.90 -32.82 -16.44
N ARG A 882 12.13 -31.96 -15.76
CA ARG A 882 11.47 -32.32 -14.49
C ARG A 882 10.53 -33.54 -14.59
N PRO A 883 9.70 -33.68 -15.64
CA PRO A 883 8.89 -34.90 -15.84
C PRO A 883 9.71 -36.19 -15.76
N ILE A 884 10.90 -36.19 -16.36
CA ILE A 884 11.80 -37.35 -16.44
C ILE A 884 12.49 -37.57 -15.10
N GLN A 885 13.03 -36.50 -14.49
CA GLN A 885 13.67 -36.59 -13.18
C GLN A 885 12.72 -37.13 -12.11
N LEU A 886 11.45 -36.75 -12.16
CA LEU A 886 10.46 -37.23 -11.21
C LEU A 886 10.24 -38.74 -11.34
N LEU A 887 10.23 -39.29 -12.56
CA LEU A 887 10.17 -40.74 -12.78
C LEU A 887 11.46 -41.44 -12.31
N CYS A 888 12.61 -40.89 -12.68
CA CYS A 888 13.92 -41.41 -12.24
C CYS A 888 14.01 -41.47 -10.72
N ASN A 889 13.58 -40.41 -10.02
CA ASN A 889 13.61 -40.36 -8.56
C ASN A 889 12.55 -41.27 -7.92
N ALA A 890 11.35 -41.39 -8.51
CA ALA A 890 10.27 -42.22 -7.98
C ALA A 890 10.59 -43.72 -8.05
N PHE A 891 11.34 -44.15 -9.07
CA PHE A 891 11.60 -45.56 -9.35
C PHE A 891 13.08 -45.94 -9.28
N SER A 892 13.94 -45.02 -8.83
CA SER A 892 15.39 -45.19 -8.76
C SER A 892 16.02 -45.62 -10.09
N TRP A 893 15.58 -44.99 -11.19
CA TRP A 893 16.08 -45.26 -12.54
C TRP A 893 17.16 -44.27 -12.96
N ASP A 894 18.19 -44.76 -13.66
CA ASP A 894 19.03 -43.90 -14.48
C ASP A 894 18.31 -43.56 -15.79
N ALA A 895 18.37 -42.29 -16.18
CA ALA A 895 17.63 -41.78 -17.34
C ALA A 895 18.14 -42.35 -18.67
N GLN A 896 19.44 -42.64 -18.79
CA GLN A 896 20.03 -43.19 -20.00
C GLN A 896 19.76 -44.69 -20.08
N ASP A 897 19.97 -45.42 -18.97
CA ASP A 897 19.76 -46.88 -18.94
C ASP A 897 18.28 -47.26 -19.15
N ASN A 898 17.35 -46.40 -18.76
CA ASN A 898 15.91 -46.62 -18.85
C ASN A 898 15.25 -45.73 -19.92
N GLN A 899 16.01 -45.24 -20.90
CA GLN A 899 15.54 -44.27 -21.90
C GLN A 899 14.24 -44.71 -22.58
N ASP A 900 14.20 -45.92 -23.12
CA ASP A 900 13.05 -46.41 -23.90
C ASP A 900 11.79 -46.52 -23.04
N LYS A 901 11.95 -47.05 -21.82
CA LYS A 901 10.86 -47.18 -20.85
C LYS A 901 10.30 -45.83 -20.42
N ILE A 902 11.17 -44.86 -20.11
CA ILE A 902 10.75 -43.51 -19.73
C ILE A 902 10.02 -42.82 -20.90
N ASN A 903 10.57 -42.90 -22.10
CA ASN A 903 9.96 -42.30 -23.29
C ASN A 903 8.60 -42.93 -23.61
N HIS A 904 8.46 -44.25 -23.46
CA HIS A 904 7.19 -44.94 -23.62
C HIS A 904 6.14 -44.48 -22.59
N LEU A 905 6.50 -44.38 -21.30
CA LEU A 905 5.59 -43.82 -20.29
C LEU A 905 5.17 -42.38 -20.60
N LEU A 906 6.10 -41.54 -21.10
CA LEU A 906 5.76 -40.17 -21.51
C LEU A 906 4.86 -40.15 -22.76
N GLN A 907 5.01 -41.09 -23.68
CA GLN A 907 4.10 -41.26 -24.82
C GLN A 907 2.70 -41.70 -24.37
N GLU A 908 2.60 -42.62 -23.43
CA GLU A 908 1.32 -43.01 -22.82
C GLU A 908 0.68 -41.83 -22.08
N ALA A 909 1.47 -40.99 -21.39
CA ALA A 909 0.99 -39.75 -20.80
C ALA A 909 0.45 -38.76 -21.85
N TRP A 910 1.14 -38.63 -22.99
CA TRP A 910 0.68 -37.81 -24.11
C TRP A 910 -0.67 -38.29 -24.63
N ILE A 911 -0.82 -39.60 -24.87
CA ILE A 911 -2.09 -40.21 -25.33
C ILE A 911 -3.19 -39.99 -24.30
N ALA A 912 -2.89 -40.20 -23.02
CA ALA A 912 -3.84 -39.99 -21.94
C ALA A 912 -4.36 -38.54 -21.88
N LEU A 913 -3.48 -37.54 -22.07
CA LEU A 913 -3.82 -36.11 -21.97
C LEU A 913 -4.46 -35.53 -23.24
N THR A 914 -4.19 -36.09 -24.41
CA THR A 914 -4.69 -35.59 -25.71
C THR A 914 -5.88 -36.38 -26.25
N THR A 915 -5.81 -37.71 -26.19
CA THR A 915 -6.80 -38.60 -26.85
C THR A 915 -7.82 -39.13 -25.85
N THR A 916 -7.37 -39.63 -24.70
CA THR A 916 -8.27 -40.26 -23.72
C THR A 916 -9.07 -39.24 -22.92
N SER A 917 -8.41 -38.22 -22.37
CA SER A 917 -9.04 -37.17 -21.56
C SER A 917 -9.38 -35.91 -22.35
N THR A 918 -8.75 -35.67 -23.50
CA THR A 918 -8.94 -34.45 -24.34
C THR A 918 -8.71 -33.12 -23.61
N ILE A 919 -7.90 -33.14 -22.55
CA ILE A 919 -7.54 -31.95 -21.77
C ILE A 919 -6.63 -31.04 -22.59
N LEU A 920 -5.65 -31.63 -23.27
CA LEU A 920 -4.83 -30.95 -24.28
C LEU A 920 -5.54 -31.07 -25.62
N ARG A 921 -6.04 -29.95 -26.15
CA ARG A 921 -6.78 -29.92 -27.40
C ARG A 921 -5.86 -29.57 -28.56
N SER A 922 -6.11 -30.18 -29.72
CA SER A 922 -5.39 -29.89 -30.96
C SER A 922 -5.83 -28.56 -31.56
N SER A 923 -4.87 -27.88 -32.17
CA SER A 923 -5.02 -26.70 -33.03
C SER A 923 -4.13 -26.88 -34.27
N GLU A 924 -4.21 -25.99 -35.25
CA GLU A 924 -3.36 -26.05 -36.47
C GLU A 924 -1.86 -26.12 -36.15
N THR A 925 -1.42 -25.44 -35.08
CA THR A 925 -0.01 -25.34 -34.69
C THR A 925 0.45 -26.46 -33.75
N GLY A 926 -0.46 -27.10 -33.03
CA GLY A 926 -0.12 -28.07 -31.99
C GLY A 926 -1.17 -28.16 -30.88
N TYR A 927 -0.78 -28.65 -29.72
CA TYR A 927 -1.68 -28.88 -28.59
C TYR A 927 -1.52 -27.84 -27.48
N GLN A 928 -2.64 -27.46 -26.87
CA GLN A 928 -2.69 -26.53 -25.75
C GLN A 928 -3.74 -26.96 -24.72
N LEU A 929 -3.50 -26.59 -23.45
CA LEU A 929 -4.52 -26.67 -22.40
C LEU A 929 -5.56 -25.55 -22.57
N HIS A 930 -6.84 -25.91 -22.55
CA HIS A 930 -7.93 -24.93 -22.53
C HIS A 930 -8.37 -24.64 -21.09
N LEU A 931 -8.66 -23.38 -20.77
CA LEU A 931 -9.02 -22.97 -19.41
C LEU A 931 -10.34 -23.59 -18.94
N GLU A 932 -11.24 -23.94 -19.87
CA GLU A 932 -12.49 -24.64 -19.58
C GLU A 932 -12.30 -26.06 -19.04
N SER A 933 -11.09 -26.63 -19.19
CA SER A 933 -10.75 -27.93 -18.60
C SER A 933 -10.48 -27.86 -17.10
N LEU A 934 -10.28 -26.66 -16.53
CA LEU A 934 -9.99 -26.47 -15.12
C LEU A 934 -11.29 -26.44 -14.31
N HIS A 935 -11.27 -27.11 -13.17
CA HIS A 935 -12.27 -27.01 -12.13
C HIS A 935 -11.60 -26.60 -10.81
N PHE A 936 -12.39 -26.03 -9.91
CA PHE A 936 -11.91 -25.46 -8.66
C PHE A 936 -12.57 -26.17 -7.48
N ARG A 937 -11.80 -26.47 -6.44
CA ARG A 937 -12.27 -27.03 -5.18
C ARG A 937 -11.51 -26.40 -4.00
N LEU A 938 -12.15 -26.29 -2.84
CA LEU A 938 -11.42 -25.94 -1.61
C LEU A 938 -10.52 -27.10 -1.18
N SER A 939 -9.26 -26.79 -0.88
CA SER A 939 -8.32 -27.78 -0.39
C SER A 939 -8.64 -28.20 1.05
N SER A 940 -8.54 -29.50 1.33
CA SER A 940 -8.65 -30.06 2.69
C SER A 940 -7.31 -30.59 3.18
N ASP A 941 -6.70 -31.49 2.40
CA ASP A 941 -5.39 -32.07 2.67
C ASP A 941 -4.44 -31.71 1.52
N VAL A 942 -3.33 -31.06 1.88
CA VAL A 942 -2.29 -30.61 0.96
C VAL A 942 -0.93 -31.10 1.45
N PHE A 943 0.12 -30.85 0.67
CA PHE A 943 1.47 -31.30 0.96
C PHE A 943 2.45 -30.12 0.96
N LEU A 944 3.20 -29.95 2.05
CA LEU A 944 4.29 -28.99 2.12
C LEU A 944 5.47 -29.47 1.28
N CYS A 945 5.82 -28.67 0.27
CA CYS A 945 7.01 -28.88 -0.52
C CYS A 945 8.28 -28.56 0.30
N PRO A 946 9.20 -29.51 0.51
CA PRO A 946 10.42 -29.28 1.31
C PRO A 946 11.44 -28.37 0.61
N ILE A 947 11.23 -28.09 -0.68
CA ILE A 947 12.11 -27.25 -1.49
C ILE A 947 11.60 -25.82 -1.48
N THR A 948 10.37 -25.58 -1.94
CA THR A 948 9.82 -24.22 -2.08
C THR A 948 9.10 -23.71 -0.84
N ARG A 949 8.82 -24.59 0.14
CA ARG A 949 7.92 -24.35 1.29
C ARG A 949 6.51 -23.88 0.90
N ARG A 950 6.11 -24.11 -0.36
CA ARG A 950 4.74 -23.89 -0.83
C ARG A 950 3.91 -25.16 -0.71
N LEU A 951 2.60 -24.99 -0.58
CA LEU A 951 1.67 -26.10 -0.50
C LEU A 951 1.39 -26.65 -1.91
N LEU A 952 1.26 -27.97 -1.98
CA LEU A 952 0.96 -28.73 -3.19
C LEU A 952 -0.36 -29.47 -2.93
N ASP A 953 -1.30 -29.40 -3.85
CA ASP A 953 -2.56 -30.13 -3.79
C ASP A 953 -2.42 -31.61 -4.18
N THR A 954 -1.31 -31.98 -4.83
CA THR A 954 -1.10 -33.34 -5.34
C THR A 954 0.30 -33.84 -5.03
N SER A 955 0.39 -35.12 -4.65
CA SER A 955 1.61 -35.86 -4.36
C SER A 955 1.80 -37.00 -5.36
N PHE A 956 3.06 -37.24 -5.77
CA PHE A 956 3.44 -38.46 -6.50
C PHE A 956 4.68 -39.06 -5.86
N SER A 957 4.58 -40.32 -5.43
CA SER A 957 5.63 -41.08 -4.73
C SER A 957 6.26 -40.35 -3.54
N ASN A 958 5.49 -39.46 -2.90
CA ASN A 958 5.96 -38.61 -1.81
C ASN A 958 7.13 -37.68 -2.18
N LEU A 959 7.26 -37.32 -3.46
CA LEU A 959 8.34 -36.50 -3.99
C LEU A 959 7.90 -35.07 -4.31
N SER A 960 8.84 -34.14 -4.20
CA SER A 960 8.65 -32.77 -4.69
C SER A 960 8.83 -32.72 -6.21
N PRO A 961 7.91 -32.06 -6.96
CA PRO A 961 8.08 -31.75 -8.38
C PRO A 961 9.27 -30.83 -8.69
N TYR A 962 9.85 -30.18 -7.68
CA TYR A 962 10.97 -29.25 -7.82
C TYR A 962 12.34 -29.84 -7.44
N SER A 963 12.44 -31.17 -7.35
CA SER A 963 13.69 -31.86 -7.00
C SER A 963 14.83 -31.53 -7.98
N ALA A 964 16.07 -31.47 -7.47
CA ALA A 964 17.23 -31.01 -8.26
C ALA A 964 17.63 -32.03 -9.35
N PRO A 965 18.13 -31.55 -10.51
CA PRO A 965 18.76 -32.40 -11.52
C PRO A 965 19.98 -33.16 -10.98
N GLY A 966 20.08 -34.46 -11.27
CA GLY A 966 21.34 -35.21 -11.14
C GLY A 966 21.57 -35.96 -9.82
N GLY A 967 20.53 -36.19 -9.00
CA GLY A 967 20.57 -37.19 -7.90
C GLY A 967 21.48 -36.87 -6.70
N GLN A 968 22.11 -35.69 -6.64
CA GLN A 968 23.07 -35.35 -5.58
C GLN A 968 22.43 -34.87 -4.25
N ASN A 969 21.12 -34.66 -4.20
CA ASN A 969 20.42 -34.29 -2.96
C ASN A 969 19.72 -35.51 -2.33
N PRO A 970 19.72 -35.66 -1.00
CA PRO A 970 18.82 -36.59 -0.35
C PRO A 970 17.38 -36.18 -0.68
N LEU A 971 16.62 -37.11 -1.27
CA LEU A 971 15.20 -36.91 -1.55
C LEU A 971 14.49 -36.62 -0.22
N ARG A 972 14.05 -35.38 -0.05
CA ARG A 972 13.24 -34.99 1.11
C ARG A 972 11.78 -35.28 0.80
N PRO A 973 11.09 -36.13 1.59
CA PRO A 973 9.69 -36.39 1.37
C PRO A 973 8.86 -35.13 1.59
N ILE A 974 7.77 -35.00 0.83
CA ILE A 974 6.77 -33.96 1.11
C ILE A 974 6.01 -34.31 2.40
N ARG A 975 5.52 -33.30 3.12
CA ARG A 975 4.82 -33.49 4.41
C ARG A 975 3.34 -33.16 4.27
N PRO A 976 2.40 -34.03 4.68
CA PRO A 976 0.97 -33.68 4.64
C PRO A 976 0.66 -32.54 5.62
N VAL A 977 -0.28 -31.68 5.23
CA VAL A 977 -0.77 -30.52 5.97
C VAL A 977 -2.29 -30.45 5.78
N SER A 978 -3.03 -30.35 6.88
CA SER A 978 -4.49 -30.18 6.83
C SER A 978 -4.82 -28.69 6.87
N MET A 979 -5.66 -28.23 5.92
CA MET A 979 -6.06 -26.84 5.80
C MET A 979 -7.33 -26.57 6.61
N PRO A 980 -7.41 -25.42 7.32
CA PRO A 980 -8.63 -25.01 8.00
C PRO A 980 -9.67 -24.51 6.99
N ARG A 981 -10.95 -24.69 7.32
CA ARG A 981 -12.08 -24.23 6.51
C ARG A 981 -12.91 -23.23 7.31
N TYR A 982 -13.09 -22.03 6.77
CA TYR A 982 -13.95 -21.02 7.36
C TYR A 982 -15.42 -21.49 7.30
N PRO A 983 -16.25 -21.31 8.35
CA PRO A 983 -17.55 -21.97 8.43
C PRO A 983 -18.61 -21.40 7.49
N GLN A 984 -18.59 -20.11 7.15
CA GLN A 984 -19.64 -19.47 6.36
C GLN A 984 -19.07 -18.58 5.26
N ALA A 985 -19.59 -18.71 4.03
CA ALA A 985 -19.23 -17.82 2.94
C ALA A 985 -19.54 -16.35 3.30
N PHE A 986 -18.57 -15.47 3.09
CA PHE A 986 -18.63 -14.04 3.42
C PHE A 986 -19.09 -13.73 4.85
N GLY A 987 -18.92 -14.66 5.80
CA GLY A 987 -19.30 -14.45 7.21
C GLY A 987 -20.80 -14.49 7.49
N GLY A 988 -21.61 -15.02 6.57
CA GLY A 988 -23.06 -15.21 6.76
C GLY A 988 -23.92 -13.99 6.41
N ASP A 989 -25.16 -13.97 6.91
CA ASP A 989 -26.12 -12.89 6.66
C ASP A 989 -26.17 -11.91 7.85
N VAL A 990 -25.06 -11.22 8.07
CA VAL A 990 -24.90 -10.15 9.08
C VAL A 990 -24.32 -8.88 8.45
N ASP A 991 -24.29 -7.79 9.21
CA ASP A 991 -23.71 -6.52 8.72
C ASP A 991 -22.24 -6.68 8.32
N ALA A 992 -21.76 -5.86 7.37
CA ALA A 992 -20.40 -5.93 6.88
C ALA A 992 -19.33 -5.76 7.97
N SER A 993 -19.59 -4.92 8.97
CA SER A 993 -18.65 -4.70 10.08
C SER A 993 -18.55 -5.95 10.95
N GLU A 994 -19.68 -6.61 11.19
CA GLU A 994 -19.77 -7.83 11.98
C GLU A 994 -19.14 -9.04 11.25
N LYS A 995 -19.29 -9.12 9.92
CA LYS A 995 -18.62 -10.14 9.09
C LYS A 995 -17.11 -10.17 9.30
N ILE A 996 -16.47 -9.00 9.27
CA ILE A 996 -15.02 -8.87 9.45
C ILE A 996 -14.62 -9.27 10.88
N LEU A 997 -15.37 -8.83 11.90
CA LEU A 997 -15.11 -9.20 13.29
C LEU A 997 -15.22 -10.71 13.51
N ASN A 998 -16.26 -11.36 12.96
CA ASN A 998 -16.46 -12.81 13.05
C ASN A 998 -15.33 -13.58 12.35
N ALA A 999 -14.89 -13.10 11.18
CA ALA A 999 -13.73 -13.67 10.48
C ALA A 999 -12.45 -13.55 11.32
N ARG A 1000 -12.17 -12.38 11.89
CA ARG A 1000 -11.00 -12.14 12.76
C ARG A 1000 -11.03 -12.99 14.03
N ALA A 1001 -12.18 -13.10 14.68
CA ALA A 1001 -12.36 -13.93 15.86
C ALA A 1001 -12.04 -15.40 15.56
N TRP A 1002 -12.54 -15.93 14.44
CA TRP A 1002 -12.20 -17.29 13.99
C TRP A 1002 -10.70 -17.43 13.66
N LEU A 1003 -10.14 -16.49 12.90
CA LEU A 1003 -8.73 -16.49 12.52
C LEU A 1003 -7.78 -16.47 13.72
N ASN A 1004 -8.18 -15.86 14.83
CA ASN A 1004 -7.37 -15.77 16.05
C ASN A 1004 -7.61 -16.92 17.04
N SER A 1005 -8.69 -17.70 16.88
CA SER A 1005 -9.04 -18.80 17.79
C SER A 1005 -8.88 -20.20 17.19
N GLU A 1006 -8.91 -20.34 15.86
CA GLU A 1006 -8.80 -21.63 15.17
C GLU A 1006 -7.41 -22.26 15.34
N PRO A 1007 -7.29 -23.41 16.04
CA PRO A 1007 -6.00 -24.04 16.35
C PRO A 1007 -5.16 -24.37 15.11
N LYS A 1008 -5.79 -24.79 14.01
CA LYS A 1008 -5.08 -25.07 12.76
C LYS A 1008 -4.46 -23.81 12.14
N VAL A 1009 -5.16 -22.68 12.20
CA VAL A 1009 -4.63 -21.39 11.72
C VAL A 1009 -3.43 -20.98 12.55
N ILE A 1010 -3.52 -21.07 13.88
CA ILE A 1010 -2.41 -20.76 14.79
C ILE A 1010 -1.19 -21.63 14.48
N GLY A 1011 -1.37 -22.95 14.37
CA GLY A 1011 -0.27 -23.88 14.04
C GLY A 1011 0.38 -23.58 12.69
N LEU A 1012 -0.40 -23.25 11.66
CA LEU A 1012 0.15 -22.87 10.35
C LEU A 1012 0.90 -21.54 10.39
N ARG A 1013 0.50 -20.59 11.25
CA ARG A 1013 1.25 -19.33 11.46
C ARG A 1013 2.60 -19.59 12.12
N ASP A 1014 2.67 -20.45 13.13
CA ASP A 1014 3.93 -20.81 13.82
C ASP A 1014 4.94 -21.47 12.85
N GLU A 1015 4.42 -22.23 11.88
CA GLU A 1015 5.22 -22.82 10.81
C GLU A 1015 5.56 -21.84 9.67
N GLY A 1016 5.00 -20.62 9.67
CA GLY A 1016 5.16 -19.62 8.62
C GLY A 1016 4.46 -19.97 7.31
N LEU A 1017 3.41 -20.80 7.36
CA LEU A 1017 2.64 -21.27 6.20
C LEU A 1017 1.33 -20.48 6.01
N TRP A 1018 0.87 -19.75 7.03
CA TRP A 1018 -0.29 -18.87 6.99
C TRP A 1018 0.13 -17.40 7.15
N SER A 1019 -0.39 -16.53 6.30
CA SER A 1019 0.03 -15.12 6.17
C SER A 1019 -1.14 -14.14 6.27
N ASP A 1020 -0.85 -12.84 6.29
CA ASP A 1020 -1.87 -11.78 6.24
C ASP A 1020 -2.75 -11.87 4.98
N LEU A 1021 -2.21 -12.35 3.86
CA LEU A 1021 -3.00 -12.58 2.65
C LEU A 1021 -4.07 -13.66 2.86
N HIS A 1022 -3.80 -14.69 3.66
CA HIS A 1022 -4.83 -15.68 4.01
C HIS A 1022 -5.92 -15.01 4.83
N ASP A 1023 -5.54 -14.23 5.85
CA ASP A 1023 -6.47 -13.48 6.69
C ASP A 1023 -7.40 -12.60 5.82
N ARG A 1024 -6.83 -11.81 4.91
CA ARG A 1024 -7.59 -10.94 3.99
C ARG A 1024 -8.57 -11.70 3.10
N ILE A 1025 -8.20 -12.88 2.62
CA ILE A 1025 -9.07 -13.72 1.79
C ILE A 1025 -10.28 -14.17 2.61
N ILE A 1026 -10.05 -14.65 3.83
CA ILE A 1026 -11.10 -15.09 4.77
C ILE A 1026 -12.00 -13.91 5.17
N GLU A 1027 -11.43 -12.75 5.49
CA GLU A 1027 -12.16 -11.53 5.86
C GLU A 1027 -13.04 -10.95 4.74
N GLY A 1028 -12.89 -11.41 3.49
CA GLY A 1028 -13.71 -10.88 2.39
C GLY A 1028 -13.10 -9.69 1.66
N ALA A 1029 -11.77 -9.57 1.60
CA ALA A 1029 -10.99 -8.44 1.05
C ALA A 1029 -11.77 -7.51 0.11
N SER A 1030 -11.81 -6.22 0.44
CA SER A 1030 -12.56 -5.22 -0.34
C SER A 1030 -11.76 -4.71 -1.54
N TYR A 1031 -12.46 -4.40 -2.64
CA TYR A 1031 -11.87 -3.73 -3.79
C TYR A 1031 -11.83 -2.22 -3.57
N PHE A 1032 -10.67 -1.62 -3.81
CA PHE A 1032 -10.47 -0.17 -3.81
C PHE A 1032 -9.67 0.26 -5.05
N ARG A 1033 -9.95 1.45 -5.55
CA ARG A 1033 -9.34 2.02 -6.75
C ARG A 1033 -8.24 3.01 -6.37
N THR A 1034 -7.08 2.90 -7.01
CA THR A 1034 -5.92 3.79 -6.80
C THR A 1034 -5.56 4.57 -8.07
N ALA A 1035 -5.08 5.80 -7.95
CA ALA A 1035 -4.60 6.55 -9.12
C ALA A 1035 -3.35 7.36 -8.81
N GLU A 1036 -2.48 7.48 -9.81
CA GLU A 1036 -1.31 8.37 -9.77
C GLU A 1036 -1.76 9.82 -9.93
N HIS A 1037 -1.29 10.67 -9.02
CA HIS A 1037 -1.49 12.11 -9.02
C HIS A 1037 -0.11 12.79 -8.98
N SER A 1038 0.52 12.85 -10.14
CA SER A 1038 1.82 13.48 -10.33
C SER A 1038 1.79 14.44 -11.52
N ALA A 1039 2.75 15.36 -11.57
CA ALA A 1039 2.92 16.27 -12.70
C ALA A 1039 3.27 15.56 -14.03
N GLN A 1040 3.52 14.24 -14.03
CA GLN A 1040 3.74 13.46 -15.25
C GLN A 1040 2.43 13.09 -15.96
N GLN A 1041 1.29 13.14 -15.28
CA GLN A 1041 0.00 12.85 -15.88
C GLN A 1041 -0.57 14.08 -16.64
N PRO A 1042 -1.27 13.88 -17.77
CA PRO A 1042 -1.92 14.98 -18.49
C PRO A 1042 -2.94 15.73 -17.62
N LYS A 1043 -3.00 17.06 -17.75
CA LYS A 1043 -3.90 17.93 -16.95
C LYS A 1043 -5.38 17.50 -16.97
N ALA A 1044 -5.89 17.11 -18.15
CA ALA A 1044 -7.27 16.64 -18.29
C ALA A 1044 -7.55 15.35 -17.50
N LYS A 1045 -6.55 14.45 -17.41
CA LYS A 1045 -6.63 13.20 -16.68
C LYS A 1045 -6.57 13.42 -15.17
N LEU A 1046 -5.70 14.32 -14.70
CA LEU A 1046 -5.64 14.74 -13.29
C LEU A 1046 -6.97 15.31 -12.82
N LYS A 1047 -7.59 16.23 -13.58
CA LYS A 1047 -8.92 16.78 -13.26
C LYS A 1047 -10.00 15.70 -13.17
N SER A 1048 -9.94 14.70 -14.05
CA SER A 1048 -10.86 13.55 -14.01
C SER A 1048 -10.63 12.71 -12.75
N TYR A 1049 -9.39 12.46 -12.35
CA TYR A 1049 -9.05 11.72 -11.14
C TYR A 1049 -9.50 12.46 -9.87
N GLU A 1050 -9.30 13.77 -9.80
CA GLU A 1050 -9.77 14.61 -8.68
C GLU A 1050 -11.30 14.54 -8.56
N THR A 1051 -12.02 14.63 -9.69
CA THR A 1051 -13.50 14.49 -9.71
C THR A 1051 -13.96 13.10 -9.23
N GLN A 1052 -13.28 12.05 -9.69
CA GLN A 1052 -13.58 10.67 -9.29
C GLN A 1052 -13.24 10.41 -7.82
N PHE A 1053 -12.18 11.01 -7.31
CA PHE A 1053 -11.82 10.96 -5.89
C PHE A 1053 -12.84 11.71 -5.03
N ARG A 1054 -13.25 12.93 -5.40
CA ARG A 1054 -14.30 13.67 -4.69
C ARG A 1054 -15.65 12.95 -4.65
N SER A 1055 -15.96 12.15 -5.67
CA SER A 1055 -17.18 11.35 -5.74
C SER A 1055 -17.07 9.93 -5.17
N GLY A 1056 -15.91 9.54 -4.61
CA GLY A 1056 -15.71 8.23 -3.96
C GLY A 1056 -15.47 7.06 -4.93
N HIS A 1057 -15.25 7.32 -6.22
CA HIS A 1057 -14.95 6.29 -7.23
C HIS A 1057 -13.45 5.94 -7.31
N ILE A 1058 -12.60 6.84 -6.82
CA ILE A 1058 -11.19 6.57 -6.53
C ILE A 1058 -11.02 6.68 -5.02
N ASN A 1059 -10.49 5.64 -4.40
CA ASN A 1059 -10.28 5.58 -2.96
C ASN A 1059 -8.92 6.16 -2.56
N LEU A 1060 -7.91 6.02 -3.40
CA LEU A 1060 -6.56 6.49 -3.10
C LEU A 1060 -5.97 7.30 -4.25
N LEU A 1061 -5.57 8.53 -3.96
CA LEU A 1061 -4.62 9.27 -4.79
C LEU A 1061 -3.22 9.10 -4.22
N SER A 1062 -2.32 8.51 -5.01
CA SER A 1062 -0.89 8.52 -4.71
C SER A 1062 -0.30 9.78 -5.32
N CYS A 1063 0.20 10.68 -4.48
CA CYS A 1063 0.62 12.01 -4.85
C CYS A 1063 2.13 12.18 -4.74
N SER A 1064 2.74 12.89 -5.69
CA SER A 1064 4.10 13.41 -5.49
C SER A 1064 4.08 14.64 -4.57
N THR A 1065 5.13 14.88 -3.78
CA THR A 1065 5.27 16.08 -2.93
C THR A 1065 5.04 17.39 -3.69
N THR A 1066 5.46 17.50 -4.95
CA THR A 1066 5.21 18.70 -5.78
C THR A 1066 3.72 18.98 -6.06
N MET A 1067 2.85 18.00 -5.88
CA MET A 1067 1.39 18.10 -6.05
C MET A 1067 0.65 18.16 -4.71
N GLU A 1068 1.35 17.98 -3.57
CA GLU A 1068 0.83 17.92 -2.20
C GLU A 1068 -0.04 19.11 -1.83
N MET A 1069 0.34 20.29 -2.31
CA MET A 1069 -0.25 21.56 -1.91
C MET A 1069 -1.35 22.05 -2.88
N GLY A 1070 -1.69 21.29 -3.93
CA GLY A 1070 -2.68 21.70 -4.94
C GLY A 1070 -4.03 21.00 -4.89
N ILE A 1071 -4.17 19.94 -4.07
CA ILE A 1071 -5.45 19.25 -3.94
C ILE A 1071 -6.28 20.04 -2.94
N ASP A 1072 -7.11 20.96 -3.46
CA ASP A 1072 -8.20 21.54 -2.69
C ASP A 1072 -9.25 20.43 -2.48
N ILE A 1073 -9.07 19.67 -1.40
CA ILE A 1073 -10.07 18.74 -0.89
C ILE A 1073 -10.94 19.59 0.02
N SER A 1074 -11.81 20.39 -0.58
CA SER A 1074 -12.93 21.01 0.11
C SER A 1074 -13.62 19.93 0.95
N GLY A 1075 -13.41 20.00 2.26
CA GLY A 1075 -14.00 19.13 3.27
C GLY A 1075 -15.18 19.81 3.92
#